data_AF-A0A8C1CBC6-F1
#
_entry.id   AF-A0A8C1CBC6-F1
#
_cell.length_a   1.000
_cell.length_b   1.000
_cell.length_c   1.000
_cell.angle_alpha   90.00
_cell.angle_beta   90.00
_cell.angle_gamma   90.00
#
_symmetry.space_group_name_H-M   'P 1'
#
loop_
_entity.id
_entity.type
_entity.pdbx_description
1 polymer ?
#
loop_
_entity_poly.entity_id
_entity_poly.type
_entity_poly.pdbx_seq_one_letter_code
_entity_poly.pdbx_strand_id
1 'polypeptide(L)'
;MTDQGNNNQNISQNPFAALFSSLADAKQFASGQHQAEQQSVDSGESQSESDNSVSDSIEDNDDSVAEISRSFRSRQELCEQLNVNHMIQRIFLITLDNSDPSLRGGNGIPPCCVYLEEMAADLDGQDWLNMDTIEQALFSRLLLQEPGNHLIYMTSCSAVNLSADRDAGEKRVIPYLYACYRRAKEEITKVPEKLLSYAVQCKNLTVSNARTVLLTPEIYISQNVYEQLLDLLLEAVRGAQFEEVVEFLEDVIASLLADQEVRTFGEVMVPVFDIFQGRVKDLDLCQLLLYSYLEILLYFSRQKDISKVLMEHIQPKDPNSGIQYQKTLLGTILNISCLLRTPGVVENHGFFLNPSRSSPQEMKVQESNIYQFMGQFHDKLYQILKNLLQQSSETRHLLLSWLGGCLQANMGRAKIWANQMPEIFLQMYASDAFFLNLGAALLKLCQPFSRPYSPKLLTFNPTYCFLKELSEEERRNRNVHARGLDKETCLIPVPPQQTVEFAQSYSLLTENLIFTQLTMYLGFHRLHDQMVKMNQSLHRLQGTWRDTQLSGGPAAAELREQFERLMTVYLSTKAATTQPAMLQNCLNLQASCAALLVQLSLGNQGPEHIPLTFPLPALENSLLCFVPEFFAENMGDFFIFLRRFSDEVLESSAESLEHVLTFITVFMGNVDRMKNPHLRAKLAEVLEAVMPHMETLSPSAAQPIMFQRQRVFSTYQHAPQLAEALITVFVDIEFTGDPHQFEQKFNYRRPMYAILKYMWGEESYRESIKRLAEYASENLEAMNPPLFLRFLNLLMNDAVFLLDEAIQYLSKIKILQLERDRGEWDSLAPDARREKESSLQMFGQLGRFHNIMSNDTIGTLAFLTSEIKCLFVHPFLAERIISMLNYFLQHLVGPKMGALKVKDFSEFDFKPQQLVSDICTIYLNLG
;
A
#
# COMPACT_ATOMS: atom_id res chain seq x y z
N MET A 1 47.00 -40.18 15.40
CA MET A 1 48.31 -40.23 14.72
C MET A 1 49.19 -39.22 15.40
N THR A 2 50.28 -39.73 15.94
CA THR A 2 51.35 -39.09 16.70
C THR A 2 52.21 -38.19 15.81
N ASP A 3 52.74 -37.11 16.40
CA ASP A 3 54.17 -36.73 16.40
C ASP A 3 54.36 -35.20 16.34
N GLN A 4 54.70 -34.61 17.49
CA GLN A 4 55.61 -33.47 17.54
C GLN A 4 56.87 -33.94 18.28
N GLY A 5 57.93 -34.20 17.51
CA GLY A 5 59.29 -34.30 18.02
C GLY A 5 59.91 -32.91 18.15
N ASN A 6 60.53 -32.66 19.30
CA ASN A 6 61.91 -32.18 19.47
C ASN A 6 62.62 -31.67 18.20
N ASN A 7 63.44 -30.62 18.20
CA ASN A 7 63.95 -29.71 19.23
C ASN A 7 64.84 -28.73 18.45
N ASN A 8 65.06 -27.52 18.99
CA ASN A 8 66.25 -26.69 18.82
C ASN A 8 67.09 -26.86 17.53
N GLN A 9 67.07 -25.84 16.65
CA GLN A 9 68.31 -25.19 16.16
C GLN A 9 68.05 -24.01 15.19
N ASN A 10 68.95 -23.01 15.26
CA ASN A 10 69.21 -21.89 14.34
C ASN A 10 68.43 -20.57 14.49
N ILE A 11 68.72 -19.84 15.57
CA ILE A 11 68.44 -18.39 15.72
C ILE A 11 69.06 -17.53 14.60
N SER A 12 70.09 -18.01 13.90
CA SER A 12 70.75 -17.30 12.79
C SER A 12 69.91 -17.18 11.51
N GLN A 13 68.79 -17.90 11.39
CA GLN A 13 67.87 -17.78 10.25
C GLN A 13 66.56 -17.08 10.62
N ASN A 14 66.41 -16.60 11.86
CA ASN A 14 65.21 -15.89 12.27
C ASN A 14 65.23 -14.45 11.70
N PRO A 15 64.26 -14.04 10.87
CA PRO A 15 64.22 -12.69 10.29
C PRO A 15 64.11 -11.57 11.35
N PHE A 16 63.70 -11.90 12.58
CA PHE A 16 63.66 -10.97 13.71
C PHE A 16 65.01 -10.80 14.43
N ALA A 17 66.04 -11.60 14.12
CA ALA A 17 67.37 -11.45 14.72
C ALA A 17 68.06 -10.14 14.31
N ALA A 18 67.66 -9.53 13.19
CA ALA A 18 68.17 -8.24 12.72
C ALA A 18 67.71 -7.04 13.58
N LEU A 19 66.74 -7.25 14.49
CA LEU A 19 66.29 -6.24 15.45
C LEU A 19 67.23 -6.11 16.66
N PHE A 20 68.23 -6.98 16.78
CA PHE A 20 69.22 -6.97 17.86
C PHE A 20 70.60 -6.58 17.31
N SER A 21 71.38 -5.88 18.14
CA SER A 21 72.71 -5.38 17.79
C SER A 21 73.73 -6.48 17.51
N SER A 22 73.53 -7.70 18.04
CA SER A 22 74.36 -8.86 17.75
C SER A 22 73.60 -10.18 17.88
N LEU A 23 74.13 -11.23 17.25
CA LEU A 23 73.61 -12.61 17.37
C LEU A 23 73.75 -13.19 18.78
N ALA A 24 74.62 -12.61 19.62
CA ALA A 24 74.75 -12.96 21.03
C ALA A 24 73.57 -12.39 21.84
N ASP A 25 73.16 -11.15 21.57
CA ASP A 25 72.04 -10.47 22.23
C ASP A 25 70.71 -11.19 21.92
N ALA A 26 70.52 -11.62 20.67
CA ALA A 26 69.35 -12.40 20.26
C ALA A 26 69.28 -13.78 20.94
N LYS A 27 70.43 -14.42 21.20
CA LYS A 27 70.50 -15.68 21.95
C LYS A 27 70.23 -15.47 23.44
N GLN A 28 70.75 -14.39 24.04
CA GLN A 28 70.48 -14.03 25.43
C GLN A 28 69.00 -13.75 25.68
N PHE A 29 68.34 -13.04 24.76
CA PHE A 29 66.90 -12.77 24.83
C PHE A 29 66.06 -14.06 24.76
N ALA A 30 66.44 -15.00 23.87
CA ALA A 30 65.76 -16.29 23.75
C ALA A 30 66.00 -17.22 24.95
N SER A 31 67.18 -17.18 25.60
CA SER A 31 67.43 -17.92 26.84
C SER A 31 66.78 -17.29 28.08
N GLY A 32 66.43 -16.01 28.03
CA GLY A 32 65.83 -15.28 29.15
C GLY A 32 64.32 -15.53 29.36
N GLN A 33 63.64 -16.16 28.41
CA GLN A 33 62.20 -16.45 28.52
C GLN A 33 61.85 -17.80 29.13
N HIS A 34 62.82 -18.64 29.50
CA HIS A 34 62.52 -20.00 29.99
C HIS A 34 62.84 -20.30 31.45
N GLN A 35 63.47 -19.41 32.22
CA GLN A 35 63.71 -19.63 33.66
C GLN A 35 63.68 -18.30 34.42
N ALA A 36 62.47 -17.82 34.68
CA ALA A 36 62.17 -16.90 35.77
C ALA A 36 61.09 -17.54 36.67
N GLU A 37 61.32 -18.81 37.03
CA GLU A 37 61.06 -19.31 38.37
C GLU A 37 62.42 -19.39 39.08
N GLN A 38 62.45 -18.86 40.31
CA GLN A 38 63.49 -18.94 41.34
C GLN A 38 64.69 -17.95 41.33
N GLN A 39 64.41 -16.85 42.02
CA GLN A 39 65.21 -16.16 43.05
C GLN A 39 66.51 -15.44 42.65
N SER A 40 66.37 -14.10 42.55
CA SER A 40 67.38 -13.10 42.86
C SER A 40 67.65 -13.04 44.36
N VAL A 41 68.93 -13.04 44.80
CA VAL A 41 69.57 -11.99 45.61
C VAL A 41 71.09 -12.19 45.50
N ASP A 42 71.87 -11.20 45.02
CA ASP A 42 72.99 -10.64 45.82
C ASP A 42 73.63 -9.36 45.22
N SER A 43 73.97 -8.43 46.13
CA SER A 43 75.12 -7.48 46.17
C SER A 43 74.79 -6.39 47.20
N GLY A 44 75.62 -6.00 48.17
CA GLY A 44 76.95 -6.44 48.59
C GLY A 44 77.48 -5.54 49.74
N GLU A 45 78.70 -5.85 50.19
CA GLU A 45 79.65 -5.05 51.02
C GLU A 45 79.84 -5.39 52.52
N SER A 46 80.87 -6.23 52.76
CA SER A 46 82.04 -6.10 53.67
C SER A 46 81.95 -5.44 55.06
N GLN A 47 82.34 -6.21 56.10
CA GLN A 47 83.40 -5.96 57.12
C GLN A 47 83.19 -6.96 58.29
N SER A 48 84.05 -7.97 58.46
CA SER A 48 85.25 -8.06 59.33
C SER A 48 84.98 -8.49 60.78
N GLU A 49 85.73 -9.51 61.22
CA GLU A 49 85.94 -9.99 62.62
C GLU A 49 84.72 -10.67 63.26
N SER A 50 84.78 -11.75 64.04
CA SER A 50 85.83 -12.62 64.56
C SER A 50 85.13 -13.81 65.24
N ASP A 51 85.77 -14.98 65.23
CA ASP A 51 85.75 -16.03 66.25
C ASP A 51 84.44 -16.70 66.73
N ASN A 52 84.44 -18.00 66.48
CA ASN A 52 84.17 -19.07 67.44
C ASN A 52 82.74 -19.24 68.00
N SER A 53 82.09 -20.24 67.40
CA SER A 53 81.92 -21.57 68.02
C SER A 53 80.59 -21.88 68.72
N VAL A 54 80.15 -23.10 68.40
CA VAL A 54 79.44 -24.04 69.27
C VAL A 54 77.91 -23.95 69.26
N SER A 55 77.39 -24.76 68.33
CA SER A 55 76.42 -25.84 68.55
C SER A 55 74.94 -25.53 68.82
N ASP A 56 74.17 -26.15 67.94
CA ASP A 56 73.07 -27.07 68.21
C ASP A 56 71.64 -26.56 68.31
N SER A 57 70.83 -27.37 67.61
CA SER A 57 69.38 -27.54 67.65
C SER A 57 68.51 -26.51 66.94
N ILE A 58 68.30 -26.82 65.66
CA ILE A 58 67.02 -26.70 64.95
C ILE A 58 65.93 -27.36 65.81
N GLU A 59 64.87 -26.63 66.12
CA GLU A 59 63.47 -26.93 65.76
C GLU A 59 62.57 -25.77 66.24
N ASP A 60 61.46 -25.55 65.51
CA ASP A 60 60.38 -24.55 65.68
C ASP A 60 60.51 -23.21 64.92
N ASN A 61 60.12 -23.21 63.63
CA ASN A 61 59.42 -22.06 63.01
C ASN A 61 58.78 -22.30 61.61
N ASP A 62 58.35 -23.51 61.27
CA ASP A 62 57.74 -23.78 59.95
C ASP A 62 56.22 -23.53 59.88
N ASP A 63 55.54 -23.40 61.02
CA ASP A 63 54.08 -23.16 61.06
C ASP A 63 53.70 -21.70 60.70
N SER A 64 54.58 -20.72 60.93
CA SER A 64 54.24 -19.30 60.75
C SER A 64 54.15 -18.86 59.28
N VAL A 65 54.97 -19.41 58.38
CA VAL A 65 54.97 -19.05 56.95
C VAL A 65 53.83 -19.74 56.19
N ALA A 66 53.48 -20.96 56.59
CA ALA A 66 52.30 -21.67 56.10
C ALA A 66 51.00 -21.01 56.56
N GLU A 67 50.92 -20.53 57.82
CA GLU A 67 49.79 -19.73 58.30
C GLU A 67 49.67 -18.38 57.60
N ILE A 68 50.78 -17.64 57.40
CA ILE A 68 50.75 -16.36 56.68
C ILE A 68 50.32 -16.54 55.22
N SER A 69 50.78 -17.60 54.55
CA SER A 69 50.41 -17.92 53.16
C SER A 69 48.95 -18.38 53.04
N ARG A 70 48.44 -19.15 54.02
CA ARG A 70 47.01 -19.49 54.14
C ARG A 70 46.15 -18.26 54.46
N SER A 71 46.63 -17.35 55.31
CA SER A 71 46.00 -16.06 55.63
C SER A 71 45.99 -15.10 54.43
N PHE A 72 47.03 -15.12 53.59
CA PHE A 72 47.08 -14.33 52.36
C PHE A 72 46.16 -14.90 51.29
N ARG A 73 46.12 -16.23 51.10
CA ARG A 73 45.15 -16.89 50.22
C ARG A 73 43.71 -16.66 50.68
N SER A 74 43.44 -16.78 51.99
CA SER A 74 42.11 -16.52 52.52
C SER A 74 41.69 -15.05 52.39
N ARG A 75 42.61 -14.08 52.55
CA ARG A 75 42.34 -12.65 52.28
C ARG A 75 42.12 -12.36 50.79
N GLN A 76 42.84 -13.04 49.91
CA GLN A 76 42.69 -12.88 48.47
C GLN A 76 41.37 -13.47 47.98
N GLU A 77 41.00 -14.65 48.48
CA GLU A 77 39.69 -15.28 48.28
C GLU A 77 38.55 -14.39 48.84
N LEU A 78 38.73 -13.81 50.02
CA LEU A 78 37.75 -12.87 50.61
C LEU A 78 37.56 -11.62 49.74
N CYS A 79 38.65 -11.08 49.18
CA CYS A 79 38.62 -9.91 48.32
C CYS A 79 37.96 -10.21 46.96
N GLU A 80 38.25 -11.38 46.38
CA GLU A 80 37.59 -11.85 45.15
C GLU A 80 36.07 -12.06 45.38
N GLN A 81 35.67 -12.67 46.51
CA GLN A 81 34.26 -12.81 46.89
C GLN A 81 33.55 -11.47 47.09
N LEU A 82 34.21 -10.50 47.75
CA LEU A 82 33.67 -9.15 47.92
C LEU A 82 33.46 -8.43 46.58
N ASN A 83 34.41 -8.57 45.66
CA ASN A 83 34.30 -7.98 44.33
C ASN A 83 33.17 -8.61 43.50
N VAL A 84 32.98 -9.93 43.60
CA VAL A 84 31.84 -10.64 42.99
C VAL A 84 30.51 -10.16 43.59
N ASN A 85 30.42 -10.06 44.92
CA ASN A 85 29.23 -9.54 45.60
C ASN A 85 28.90 -8.11 45.14
N HIS A 86 29.87 -7.19 45.14
CA HIS A 86 29.64 -5.82 44.68
C HIS A 86 29.23 -5.76 43.20
N MET A 87 29.82 -6.61 42.35
CA MET A 87 29.42 -6.70 40.94
C MET A 87 27.96 -7.17 40.79
N ILE A 88 27.58 -8.23 41.51
CA ILE A 88 26.20 -8.74 41.55
C ILE A 88 25.24 -7.63 42.02
N GLN A 89 25.58 -6.93 43.11
CA GLN A 89 24.82 -5.81 43.64
C GLN A 89 24.66 -4.70 42.59
N ARG A 90 25.73 -4.31 41.87
CA ARG A 90 25.63 -3.29 40.80
C ARG A 90 24.73 -3.73 39.64
N ILE A 91 24.76 -5.01 39.26
CA ILE A 91 23.99 -5.53 38.13
C ILE A 91 22.51 -5.68 38.49
N PHE A 92 22.22 -6.35 39.60
CA PHE A 92 20.87 -6.76 39.97
C PHE A 92 20.20 -5.83 41.01
N LEU A 93 20.96 -4.96 41.68
CA LEU A 93 20.42 -4.06 42.72
C LEU A 93 19.69 -4.82 43.84
N ILE A 94 20.25 -5.96 44.26
CA ILE A 94 19.76 -6.80 45.36
C ILE A 94 20.85 -7.03 46.40
N THR A 95 20.49 -7.29 47.65
CA THR A 95 21.45 -7.50 48.74
C THR A 95 20.88 -8.39 49.85
N LEU A 96 21.75 -9.12 50.54
CA LEU A 96 21.47 -9.87 51.78
C LEU A 96 21.99 -9.15 53.03
N ASP A 97 22.73 -8.06 52.84
CA ASP A 97 23.26 -7.25 53.91
C ASP A 97 22.24 -6.16 54.30
N ASN A 98 21.86 -6.08 55.59
CA ASN A 98 21.02 -5.02 56.17
C ASN A 98 21.75 -4.20 57.26
N SER A 99 23.08 -4.21 57.26
CA SER A 99 23.93 -3.39 58.13
C SER A 99 23.82 -1.88 57.83
N ASP A 100 24.20 -1.07 58.81
CA ASP A 100 24.14 0.39 58.71
C ASP A 100 25.00 0.89 57.53
N PRO A 101 24.48 1.80 56.65
CA PRO A 101 25.22 2.34 55.51
C PRO A 101 26.57 2.97 55.88
N SER A 102 26.74 3.42 57.12
CA SER A 102 28.00 3.97 57.64
C SER A 102 29.11 2.92 57.81
N LEU A 103 28.76 1.64 57.90
CA LEU A 103 29.69 0.51 58.03
C LEU A 103 30.14 -0.03 56.66
N ARG A 104 29.53 0.43 55.56
CA ARG A 104 29.78 -0.06 54.20
C ARG A 104 30.88 0.75 53.51
N GLY A 105 31.89 0.07 52.98
CA GLY A 105 32.96 0.71 52.20
C GLY A 105 32.42 1.26 50.87
N GLY A 106 32.50 2.58 50.66
CA GLY A 106 31.87 3.25 49.50
C GLY A 106 32.43 2.93 48.10
N ASN A 107 33.41 2.03 47.98
CA ASN A 107 34.03 1.74 46.68
C ASN A 107 33.27 0.63 45.93
N GLY A 108 32.44 1.04 44.97
CA GLY A 108 31.87 0.15 43.95
C GLY A 108 30.53 -0.50 44.30
N ILE A 109 29.81 -0.03 45.31
CA ILE A 109 28.47 -0.54 45.68
C ILE A 109 27.40 0.42 45.10
N PRO A 110 26.27 -0.07 44.55
CA PRO A 110 25.19 0.80 44.08
C PRO A 110 24.56 1.60 45.24
N PRO A 111 23.91 2.75 44.99
CA PRO A 111 23.36 3.60 46.05
C PRO A 111 22.18 2.97 46.81
N CYS A 112 21.37 2.15 46.14
CA CYS A 112 20.14 1.56 46.67
C CYS A 112 19.99 0.13 46.13
N CYS A 113 19.57 -0.80 46.98
CA CYS A 113 19.30 -2.20 46.64
C CYS A 113 17.99 -2.68 47.30
N VAL A 114 17.41 -3.74 46.76
CA VAL A 114 16.32 -4.49 47.40
C VAL A 114 16.92 -5.52 48.37
N TYR A 115 16.50 -5.47 49.62
CA TYR A 115 16.85 -6.43 50.64
C TYR A 115 15.97 -7.68 50.54
N LEU A 116 16.59 -8.86 50.45
CA LEU A 116 15.86 -10.13 50.37
C LEU A 116 15.78 -10.79 51.75
N GLU A 117 14.84 -10.32 52.57
CA GLU A 117 14.70 -10.71 53.98
C GLU A 117 14.52 -12.22 54.19
N GLU A 118 13.63 -12.86 53.43
CA GLU A 118 13.37 -14.31 53.55
C GLU A 118 14.62 -15.14 53.22
N MET A 119 15.33 -14.77 52.15
CA MET A 119 16.55 -15.48 51.74
C MET A 119 17.71 -15.25 52.70
N ALA A 120 17.85 -14.03 53.24
CA ALA A 120 18.86 -13.73 54.24
C ALA A 120 18.63 -14.53 55.54
N ALA A 121 17.37 -14.81 55.89
CA ALA A 121 17.02 -15.66 57.02
C ALA A 121 17.35 -17.15 56.77
N ASP A 122 17.20 -17.63 55.54
CA ASP A 122 17.46 -19.04 55.17
C ASP A 122 18.95 -19.41 55.10
N LEU A 123 19.84 -18.43 54.91
CA LEU A 123 21.27 -18.65 54.67
C LEU A 123 22.16 -18.55 55.94
N ASP A 124 21.56 -18.61 57.14
CA ASP A 124 22.24 -18.78 58.44
C ASP A 124 23.59 -18.03 58.59
N GLY A 125 23.55 -16.70 58.44
CA GLY A 125 24.69 -15.81 58.71
C GLY A 125 25.54 -15.40 57.50
N GLN A 126 25.20 -15.83 56.28
CA GLN A 126 25.79 -15.30 55.05
C GLN A 126 25.08 -13.99 54.62
N ASP A 127 25.81 -12.87 54.63
CA ASP A 127 25.31 -11.54 54.27
C ASP A 127 25.79 -11.04 52.88
N TRP A 128 26.54 -11.87 52.14
CA TRP A 128 27.02 -11.57 50.78
C TRP A 128 26.40 -12.50 49.71
N LEU A 129 26.26 -11.99 48.49
CA LEU A 129 25.85 -12.76 47.32
C LEU A 129 27.07 -13.35 46.60
N ASN A 130 26.95 -14.60 46.17
CA ASN A 130 27.94 -15.29 45.34
C ASN A 130 27.25 -15.95 44.13
N MET A 131 28.02 -16.58 43.24
CA MET A 131 27.47 -17.18 42.02
C MET A 131 26.60 -18.42 42.27
N ASP A 132 26.71 -19.06 43.44
CA ASP A 132 25.88 -20.21 43.80
C ASP A 132 24.50 -19.80 44.31
N THR A 133 24.40 -18.60 44.90
CA THR A 133 23.17 -18.06 45.51
C THR A 133 22.40 -17.12 44.59
N ILE A 134 23.05 -16.55 43.55
CA ILE A 134 22.44 -15.49 42.73
C ILE A 134 21.17 -15.92 41.98
N GLU A 135 21.07 -17.17 41.54
CA GLU A 135 19.86 -17.65 40.83
C GLU A 135 18.64 -17.62 41.75
N GLN A 136 18.79 -18.14 42.98
CA GLN A 136 17.74 -18.09 43.99
C GLN A 136 17.41 -16.65 44.39
N ALA A 137 18.43 -15.80 44.57
CA ALA A 137 18.25 -14.40 44.94
C ALA A 137 17.48 -13.62 43.87
N LEU A 138 17.84 -13.81 42.60
CA LEU A 138 17.17 -13.17 41.48
C LEU A 138 15.73 -13.68 41.33
N PHE A 139 15.49 -14.98 41.49
CA PHE A 139 14.15 -15.55 41.47
C PHE A 139 13.27 -14.95 42.58
N SER A 140 13.76 -14.92 43.82
CA SER A 140 13.05 -14.28 44.94
C SER A 140 12.77 -12.80 44.66
N ARG A 141 13.73 -12.06 44.10
CA ARG A 141 13.53 -10.65 43.70
C ARG A 141 12.43 -10.47 42.65
N LEU A 142 12.29 -11.38 41.69
CA LEU A 142 11.29 -11.29 40.64
C LEU A 142 9.88 -11.65 41.15
N LEU A 143 9.76 -12.42 42.24
CA LEU A 143 8.48 -12.79 42.85
C LEU A 143 7.92 -11.73 43.83
N LEU A 144 8.74 -10.76 44.25
CA LEU A 144 8.28 -9.66 45.11
C LEU A 144 7.22 -8.81 44.39
N GLN A 145 6.02 -8.71 44.97
CA GLN A 145 4.94 -7.90 44.39
C GLN A 145 5.20 -6.40 44.50
N GLU A 146 5.84 -5.96 45.58
CA GLU A 146 6.19 -4.55 45.81
C GLU A 146 7.67 -4.44 46.24
N PRO A 147 8.62 -4.51 45.27
CA PRO A 147 10.04 -4.42 45.57
C PRO A 147 10.44 -3.10 46.22
N GLY A 148 9.70 -2.02 45.91
CA GLY A 148 9.90 -0.69 46.50
C GLY A 148 9.75 -0.64 48.03
N ASN A 149 9.01 -1.57 48.63
CA ASN A 149 8.86 -1.65 50.10
C ASN A 149 10.08 -2.25 50.80
N HIS A 150 11.00 -2.85 50.05
CA HIS A 150 12.16 -3.59 50.54
C HIS A 150 13.48 -2.88 50.22
N LEU A 151 13.42 -1.58 49.88
CA LEU A 151 14.59 -0.80 49.51
C LEU A 151 15.45 -0.45 50.73
N ILE A 152 16.77 -0.63 50.59
CA ILE A 152 17.76 -0.17 51.56
C ILE A 152 18.82 0.68 50.88
N TYR A 153 19.28 1.72 51.56
CA TYR A 153 20.38 2.56 51.10
C TYR A 153 21.71 1.91 51.45
N MET A 154 22.57 1.71 50.45
CA MET A 154 23.88 1.09 50.64
C MET A 154 24.98 2.12 50.90
N THR A 155 24.71 3.40 50.64
CA THR A 155 25.66 4.50 50.79
C THR A 155 25.09 5.57 51.72
N SER A 156 25.96 6.19 52.52
CA SER A 156 25.60 7.28 53.43
C SER A 156 25.38 8.58 52.63
N CYS A 157 24.20 8.74 52.05
CA CYS A 157 23.79 9.96 51.34
C CYS A 157 22.72 10.73 52.15
N SER A 158 22.87 12.06 52.25
CA SER A 158 21.95 12.92 53.00
C SER A 158 20.69 13.32 52.22
N ALA A 159 20.58 12.93 50.95
CA ALA A 159 19.45 13.22 50.07
C ALA A 159 18.89 11.93 49.43
N VAL A 160 17.57 11.84 49.33
CA VAL A 160 16.85 10.73 48.69
C VAL A 160 17.18 10.68 47.20
N ASN A 161 17.77 9.58 46.72
CA ASN A 161 18.08 9.37 45.31
C ASN A 161 16.90 8.71 44.60
N LEU A 162 15.92 9.52 44.20
CA LEU A 162 14.68 9.06 43.55
C LEU A 162 14.92 8.19 42.30
N SER A 163 16.02 8.40 41.57
CA SER A 163 16.36 7.55 40.42
C SER A 163 16.82 6.17 40.85
N ALA A 164 17.67 6.08 41.87
CA ALA A 164 18.15 4.80 42.39
C ALA A 164 17.00 3.99 43.01
N ASP A 165 16.10 4.66 43.73
CA ASP A 165 14.92 4.03 44.33
C ASP A 165 13.97 3.48 43.25
N ARG A 166 13.78 4.23 42.17
CA ARG A 166 13.00 3.76 41.01
C ARG A 166 13.65 2.55 40.33
N ASP A 167 14.97 2.61 40.11
CA ASP A 167 15.67 1.56 39.35
C ASP A 167 15.79 0.24 40.15
N ALA A 168 16.04 0.32 41.47
CA ALA A 168 16.03 -0.84 42.36
C ALA A 168 14.60 -1.34 42.64
N GLY A 169 13.64 -0.42 42.77
CA GLY A 169 12.24 -0.68 43.08
C GLY A 169 11.35 -1.03 41.88
N GLU A 170 11.89 -1.17 40.66
CA GLU A 170 11.10 -1.48 39.47
C GLU A 170 10.28 -2.77 39.69
N LYS A 171 8.97 -2.63 39.57
CA LYS A 171 7.98 -3.67 39.85
C LYS A 171 7.80 -4.61 38.65
N ARG A 172 7.91 -4.07 37.43
CA ARG A 172 7.70 -4.82 36.19
C ARG A 172 8.92 -5.71 35.92
N VAL A 173 8.71 -7.02 35.86
CA VAL A 173 9.80 -8.00 35.74
C VAL A 173 10.60 -7.87 34.45
N ILE A 174 9.94 -7.63 33.30
CA ILE A 174 10.65 -7.53 32.01
C ILE A 174 11.53 -6.26 31.92
N PRO A 175 11.00 -5.04 32.21
CA PRO A 175 11.83 -3.83 32.30
C PRO A 175 12.98 -3.93 33.30
N TYR A 176 12.75 -4.56 34.45
CA TYR A 176 13.81 -4.80 35.45
C TYR A 176 14.92 -5.70 34.88
N LEU A 177 14.57 -6.82 34.25
CA LEU A 177 15.54 -7.74 33.64
C LEU A 177 16.32 -7.09 32.49
N TYR A 178 15.66 -6.28 31.66
CA TYR A 178 16.34 -5.48 30.64
C TYR A 178 17.32 -4.47 31.26
N ALA A 179 16.94 -3.79 32.34
CA ALA A 179 17.84 -2.88 33.04
C ALA A 179 19.05 -3.63 33.65
N CYS A 180 18.83 -4.82 34.20
CA CYS A 180 19.91 -5.71 34.66
C CYS A 180 20.82 -6.13 33.49
N TYR A 181 20.26 -6.47 32.34
CA TYR A 181 21.01 -6.82 31.13
C TYR A 181 21.92 -5.68 30.69
N ARG A 182 21.41 -4.45 30.66
CA ARG A 182 22.21 -3.25 30.34
C ARG A 182 23.34 -3.05 31.34
N ARG A 183 23.05 -3.12 32.64
CA ARG A 183 24.07 -3.00 33.68
C ARG A 183 25.12 -4.10 33.59
N ALA A 184 24.73 -5.34 33.31
CA ALA A 184 25.66 -6.44 33.08
C ALA A 184 26.56 -6.19 31.86
N LYS A 185 26.00 -5.70 30.75
CA LYS A 185 26.75 -5.34 29.55
C LYS A 185 27.75 -4.21 29.81
N GLU A 186 27.35 -3.19 30.56
CA GLU A 186 28.25 -2.13 30.99
C GLU A 186 29.36 -2.67 31.90
N GLU A 187 29.04 -3.52 32.87
CA GLU A 187 30.03 -4.12 33.76
C GLU A 187 31.05 -4.98 32.99
N ILE A 188 30.63 -5.77 31.99
CA ILE A 188 31.52 -6.55 31.12
C ILE A 188 32.63 -5.69 30.51
N THR A 189 32.35 -4.41 30.20
CA THR A 189 33.35 -3.49 29.63
C THR A 189 34.30 -2.87 30.67
N LYS A 190 33.94 -2.93 31.95
CA LYS A 190 34.62 -2.24 33.06
C LYS A 190 35.39 -3.19 33.98
N VAL A 191 34.95 -4.44 34.10
CA VAL A 191 35.51 -5.39 35.07
C VAL A 191 36.90 -5.92 34.66
N PRO A 192 37.80 -6.19 35.62
CA PRO A 192 39.06 -6.89 35.36
C PRO A 192 38.85 -8.29 34.76
N GLU A 193 39.85 -8.79 34.03
CA GLU A 193 39.81 -10.08 33.32
C GLU A 193 39.35 -11.27 34.20
N LYS A 194 39.76 -11.26 35.48
CA LYS A 194 39.36 -12.29 36.46
C LYS A 194 37.87 -12.31 36.79
N LEU A 195 37.16 -11.18 36.63
CA LEU A 195 35.73 -11.06 36.92
C LEU A 195 34.85 -11.12 35.66
N LEU A 196 35.47 -11.12 34.48
CA LEU A 196 34.79 -11.09 33.19
C LEU A 196 33.84 -12.29 33.00
N SER A 197 34.29 -13.50 33.36
CA SER A 197 33.47 -14.72 33.27
C SER A 197 32.20 -14.62 34.12
N TYR A 198 32.31 -14.06 35.33
CA TYR A 198 31.17 -13.86 36.22
C TYR A 198 30.22 -12.78 35.70
N ALA A 199 30.72 -11.68 35.13
CA ALA A 199 29.90 -10.64 34.53
C ALA A 199 29.12 -11.17 33.31
N VAL A 200 29.77 -11.98 32.46
CA VAL A 200 29.11 -12.68 31.35
C VAL A 200 28.05 -13.67 31.86
N GLN A 201 28.34 -14.42 32.92
CA GLN A 201 27.35 -15.30 33.55
C GLN A 201 26.16 -14.50 34.09
N CYS A 202 26.37 -13.34 34.72
CA CYS A 202 25.28 -12.46 35.16
C CYS A 202 24.42 -11.96 33.99
N LYS A 203 25.03 -11.58 32.85
CA LYS A 203 24.30 -11.27 31.62
C LYS A 203 23.44 -12.47 31.19
N ASN A 204 24.02 -13.66 31.13
CA ASN A 204 23.28 -14.88 30.73
C ASN A 204 22.14 -15.21 31.71
N LEU A 205 22.31 -14.94 33.01
CA LEU A 205 21.26 -15.10 34.01
C LEU A 205 20.09 -14.15 33.76
N THR A 206 20.34 -12.90 33.33
CA THR A 206 19.23 -11.98 32.97
C THR A 206 18.41 -12.51 31.79
N VAL A 207 19.07 -13.08 30.77
CA VAL A 207 18.43 -13.67 29.59
C VAL A 207 17.67 -14.94 29.97
N SER A 208 18.27 -15.82 30.77
CA SER A 208 17.65 -17.06 31.25
C SER A 208 16.40 -16.77 32.08
N ASN A 209 16.47 -15.78 32.98
CA ASN A 209 15.30 -15.39 33.78
C ASN A 209 14.22 -14.72 32.92
N ALA A 210 14.58 -13.91 31.92
CA ALA A 210 13.61 -13.34 30.99
C ALA A 210 12.90 -14.44 30.17
N ARG A 211 13.63 -15.47 29.75
CA ARG A 211 13.06 -16.68 29.16
C ARG A 211 12.08 -17.34 30.13
N THR A 212 12.47 -17.62 31.37
CA THR A 212 11.59 -18.24 32.37
C THR A 212 10.32 -17.42 32.58
N VAL A 213 10.43 -16.10 32.72
CA VAL A 213 9.29 -15.18 32.84
C VAL A 213 8.29 -15.34 31.70
N LEU A 214 8.77 -15.50 30.47
CA LEU A 214 7.93 -15.65 29.28
C LEU A 214 7.32 -17.05 29.13
N LEU A 215 7.99 -18.08 29.65
CA LEU A 215 7.52 -19.48 29.63
C LEU A 215 6.51 -19.80 30.75
N THR A 216 6.65 -19.15 31.92
CA THR A 216 5.80 -19.38 33.10
C THR A 216 5.24 -18.07 33.66
N PRO A 217 4.49 -17.30 32.86
CA PRO A 217 3.94 -16.00 33.29
C PRO A 217 2.99 -16.12 34.49
N GLU A 218 2.38 -17.28 34.73
CA GLU A 218 1.40 -17.52 35.81
C GLU A 218 2.00 -17.34 37.20
N ILE A 219 3.32 -17.47 37.35
CA ILE A 219 4.02 -17.33 38.62
C ILE A 219 4.05 -15.85 39.06
N TYR A 220 4.01 -14.91 38.10
CA TYR A 220 4.08 -13.47 38.33
C TYR A 220 2.68 -12.86 38.48
N ILE A 221 2.04 -13.20 39.60
CA ILE A 221 0.67 -12.75 39.93
C ILE A 221 0.57 -11.23 39.82
N SER A 222 -0.54 -10.73 39.27
CA SER A 222 -0.82 -9.29 39.04
C SER A 222 0.04 -8.58 37.99
N GLN A 223 0.87 -9.32 37.23
CA GLN A 223 1.65 -8.78 36.12
C GLN A 223 1.20 -9.36 34.77
N ASN A 224 1.19 -8.53 33.72
CA ASN A 224 1.04 -8.99 32.34
C ASN A 224 2.38 -8.88 31.62
N VAL A 225 3.16 -9.96 31.63
CA VAL A 225 4.54 -9.95 31.12
C VAL A 225 4.62 -9.72 29.61
N TYR A 226 3.61 -10.19 28.85
CA TYR A 226 3.50 -9.98 27.41
C TYR A 226 3.23 -8.50 27.07
N GLU A 227 2.41 -7.84 27.88
CA GLU A 227 2.16 -6.41 27.78
C GLU A 227 3.41 -5.59 28.14
N GLN A 228 4.12 -5.98 29.20
CA GLN A 228 5.39 -5.34 29.57
C GLN A 228 6.45 -5.43 28.47
N LEU A 229 6.52 -6.55 27.77
CA LEU A 229 7.42 -6.73 26.62
C LEU A 229 7.06 -5.75 25.49
N LEU A 230 5.77 -5.60 25.17
CA LEU A 230 5.33 -4.65 24.16
C LEU A 230 5.53 -3.18 24.60
N ASP A 231 5.30 -2.87 25.87
CA ASP A 231 5.55 -1.55 26.45
C ASP A 231 7.03 -1.18 26.40
N LEU A 232 7.93 -2.13 26.70
CA LEU A 232 9.37 -1.94 26.60
C LEU A 232 9.79 -1.57 25.17
N LEU A 233 9.27 -2.28 24.16
CA LEU A 233 9.51 -1.97 22.75
C LEU A 233 8.99 -0.57 22.38
N LEU A 234 7.81 -0.20 22.87
CA LEU A 234 7.19 1.09 22.60
C LEU A 234 7.96 2.26 23.25
N GLU A 235 8.38 2.09 24.50
CA GLU A 235 9.25 3.02 25.22
C GLU A 235 10.59 3.18 24.47
N ALA A 236 11.18 2.09 23.98
CA ALA A 236 12.45 2.09 23.27
C ALA A 236 12.40 2.81 21.91
N VAL A 237 11.32 2.63 21.13
CA VAL A 237 11.08 3.37 19.88
C VAL A 237 10.99 4.87 20.15
N ARG A 238 10.36 5.27 21.26
CA ARG A 238 10.20 6.69 21.64
C ARG A 238 11.47 7.30 22.25
N GLY A 239 12.25 6.50 22.98
CA GLY A 239 13.44 6.92 23.72
C GLY A 239 14.77 6.77 22.99
N ALA A 240 14.77 6.41 21.70
CA ALA A 240 15.98 6.16 20.90
C ALA A 240 16.91 5.06 21.45
N GLN A 241 16.37 4.10 22.21
CA GLN A 241 17.08 2.94 22.76
C GLN A 241 16.71 1.62 22.05
N PHE A 242 16.14 1.73 20.85
CA PHE A 242 15.53 0.59 20.16
C PHE A 242 16.54 -0.52 19.84
N GLU A 243 17.78 -0.17 19.44
CA GLU A 243 18.83 -1.15 19.13
C GLU A 243 19.25 -1.98 20.35
N GLU A 244 19.39 -1.33 21.53
CA GLU A 244 19.74 -2.03 22.77
C GLU A 244 18.64 -2.99 23.22
N VAL A 245 17.36 -2.60 23.08
CA VAL A 245 16.23 -3.50 23.39
C VAL A 245 16.19 -4.66 22.40
N VAL A 246 16.38 -4.41 21.11
CA VAL A 246 16.42 -5.48 20.10
C VAL A 246 17.52 -6.48 20.40
N GLU A 247 18.72 -6.05 20.77
CA GLU A 247 19.83 -6.96 21.15
C GLU A 247 19.46 -7.85 22.35
N PHE A 248 18.86 -7.29 23.40
CA PHE A 248 18.35 -8.06 24.53
C PHE A 248 17.30 -9.09 24.07
N LEU A 249 16.38 -8.71 23.19
CA LEU A 249 15.35 -9.61 22.69
C LEU A 249 15.92 -10.70 21.79
N GLU A 250 16.91 -10.44 20.95
CA GLU A 250 17.56 -11.49 20.15
C GLU A 250 18.23 -12.54 21.04
N ASP A 251 18.89 -12.13 22.14
CA ASP A 251 19.48 -13.07 23.11
C ASP A 251 18.37 -13.93 23.79
N VAL A 252 17.24 -13.31 24.15
CA VAL A 252 16.09 -14.02 24.75
C VAL A 252 15.40 -14.96 23.75
N ILE A 253 15.22 -14.53 22.50
CA ILE A 253 14.65 -15.34 21.41
C ILE A 253 15.55 -16.55 21.16
N ALA A 254 16.86 -16.36 21.08
CA ALA A 254 17.81 -17.47 20.91
C ALA A 254 17.70 -18.48 22.05
N SER A 255 17.54 -18.01 23.29
CA SER A 255 17.32 -18.86 24.46
C SER A 255 15.98 -19.60 24.43
N LEU A 256 14.90 -18.94 24.01
CA LEU A 256 13.57 -19.56 23.84
C LEU A 256 13.57 -20.63 22.74
N LEU A 257 14.31 -20.42 21.66
CA LEU A 257 14.39 -21.38 20.56
C LEU A 257 15.23 -22.60 20.89
N ALA A 258 16.22 -22.47 21.78
CA ALA A 258 17.10 -23.56 22.19
C ALA A 258 16.39 -24.66 23.00
N ASP A 259 15.34 -24.30 23.75
CA ASP A 259 14.57 -25.24 24.56
C ASP A 259 13.09 -24.80 24.60
N GLN A 260 12.24 -25.61 23.97
CA GLN A 260 10.80 -25.40 23.79
C GLN A 260 9.96 -26.49 24.47
N GLU A 261 10.47 -27.15 25.52
CA GLU A 261 9.74 -28.21 26.21
C GLU A 261 8.50 -27.69 26.96
N VAL A 262 8.57 -26.48 27.53
CA VAL A 262 7.49 -25.89 28.34
C VAL A 262 6.44 -25.18 27.47
N ARG A 263 6.90 -24.29 26.59
CA ARG A 263 6.09 -23.61 25.57
C ARG A 263 6.92 -23.43 24.32
N THR A 264 6.24 -23.48 23.19
CA THR A 264 6.81 -23.10 21.90
C THR A 264 7.01 -21.59 21.82
N PHE A 265 7.93 -21.15 20.96
CA PHE A 265 8.11 -19.73 20.68
C PHE A 265 6.82 -19.06 20.18
N GLY A 266 5.98 -19.80 19.45
CA GLY A 266 4.67 -19.34 18.99
C GLY A 266 3.72 -19.00 20.14
N GLU A 267 3.62 -19.88 21.14
CA GLU A 267 2.76 -19.67 22.32
C GLU A 267 3.19 -18.46 23.17
N VAL A 268 4.47 -18.10 23.13
CA VAL A 268 4.98 -16.89 23.80
C VAL A 268 4.62 -15.62 23.03
N MET A 269 4.71 -15.65 21.70
CA MET A 269 4.53 -14.45 20.86
C MET A 269 3.06 -14.15 20.51
N VAL A 270 2.18 -15.15 20.44
CA VAL A 270 0.75 -14.96 20.12
C VAL A 270 0.07 -13.94 21.05
N PRO A 271 0.21 -14.02 22.39
CA PRO A 271 -0.37 -13.02 23.29
C PRO A 271 0.16 -11.60 23.04
N VAL A 272 1.44 -11.46 22.66
CA VAL A 272 2.04 -10.15 22.31
C VAL A 272 1.36 -9.57 21.08
N PHE A 273 1.09 -10.40 20.06
CA PHE A 273 0.36 -9.99 18.86
C PHE A 273 -1.10 -9.64 19.14
N ASP A 274 -1.79 -10.39 20.00
CA ASP A 274 -3.18 -10.07 20.39
C ASP A 274 -3.27 -8.71 21.10
N ILE A 275 -2.36 -8.43 22.04
CA ILE A 275 -2.28 -7.13 22.73
C ILE A 275 -1.92 -6.02 21.74
N PHE A 276 -0.96 -6.26 20.85
CA PHE A 276 -0.58 -5.33 19.79
C PHE A 276 -1.79 -4.96 18.91
N GLN A 277 -2.51 -5.98 18.43
CA GLN A 277 -3.69 -5.78 17.58
C GLN A 277 -4.78 -5.01 18.34
N GLY A 278 -5.06 -5.36 19.59
CA GLY A 278 -6.04 -4.68 20.44
C GLY A 278 -5.74 -3.18 20.61
N ARG A 279 -4.47 -2.82 20.80
CA ARG A 279 -4.03 -1.43 20.96
C ARG A 279 -4.02 -0.63 19.66
N VAL A 280 -3.75 -1.27 18.52
CA VAL A 280 -3.68 -0.60 17.21
C VAL A 280 -5.06 -0.41 16.57
N LYS A 281 -6.02 -1.28 16.86
CA LYS A 281 -7.37 -1.28 16.26
C LYS A 281 -8.09 0.06 16.31
N ASP A 282 -7.90 0.83 17.38
CA ASP A 282 -8.62 2.07 17.60
C ASP A 282 -7.83 3.32 17.19
N LEU A 283 -6.60 3.18 16.69
CA LEU A 283 -5.76 4.30 16.28
C LEU A 283 -6.17 4.90 14.94
N ASP A 284 -5.93 6.20 14.79
CA ASP A 284 -6.16 6.95 13.55
C ASP A 284 -4.88 7.22 12.77
N LEU A 285 -5.03 7.41 11.45
CA LEU A 285 -3.94 7.65 10.50
C LEU A 285 -2.96 8.77 10.91
N CYS A 286 -3.45 9.84 11.53
CA CYS A 286 -2.65 11.02 11.89
C CYS A 286 -2.10 10.97 13.32
N GLN A 287 -2.32 9.88 14.07
CA GLN A 287 -1.82 9.75 15.44
C GLN A 287 -0.35 9.28 15.44
N LEU A 288 0.54 10.01 16.11
CA LEU A 288 1.97 9.65 16.20
C LEU A 288 2.21 8.26 16.81
N LEU A 289 1.36 7.84 17.75
CA LEU A 289 1.44 6.53 18.40
C LEU A 289 1.32 5.37 17.40
N LEU A 290 0.52 5.53 16.32
CA LEU A 290 0.42 4.54 15.25
C LEU A 290 1.79 4.25 14.63
N TYR A 291 2.56 5.30 14.34
CA TYR A 291 3.87 5.16 13.70
C TYR A 291 4.88 4.48 14.62
N SER A 292 4.80 4.66 15.94
CA SER A 292 5.60 3.89 16.88
C SER A 292 5.29 2.39 16.81
N TYR A 293 4.01 2.00 16.72
CA TYR A 293 3.64 0.59 16.52
C TYR A 293 4.06 0.05 15.16
N LEU A 294 4.06 0.87 14.10
CA LEU A 294 4.56 0.46 12.79
C LEU A 294 6.07 0.19 12.79
N GLU A 295 6.87 0.90 13.58
CA GLU A 295 8.30 0.58 13.77
C GLU A 295 8.47 -0.79 14.46
N ILE A 296 7.66 -1.08 15.47
CA ILE A 296 7.66 -2.39 16.15
C ILE A 296 7.29 -3.49 15.16
N LEU A 297 6.24 -3.30 14.36
CA LEU A 297 5.85 -4.27 13.34
C LEU A 297 6.91 -4.43 12.24
N LEU A 298 7.63 -3.35 11.90
CA LEU A 298 8.77 -3.44 10.99
C LEU A 298 9.86 -4.35 11.57
N TYR A 299 10.18 -4.21 12.86
CA TYR A 299 11.09 -5.14 13.53
C TYR A 299 10.56 -6.59 13.48
N PHE A 300 9.29 -6.82 13.84
CA PHE A 300 8.67 -8.15 13.77
C PHE A 300 8.72 -8.77 12.36
N SER A 301 8.57 -7.95 11.32
CA SER A 301 8.67 -8.41 9.92
C SER A 301 10.11 -8.70 9.46
N ARG A 302 11.12 -8.13 10.16
CA ARG A 302 12.55 -8.30 9.85
C ARG A 302 13.18 -9.46 10.60
N GLN A 303 12.72 -9.73 11.81
CA GLN A 303 13.21 -10.83 12.64
C GLN A 303 12.62 -12.15 12.11
N LYS A 304 13.48 -13.12 11.80
CA LYS A 304 13.13 -14.36 11.09
C LYS A 304 12.05 -15.18 11.80
N ASP A 305 12.25 -15.47 13.09
CA ASP A 305 11.40 -16.36 13.87
C ASP A 305 10.06 -15.69 14.23
N ILE A 306 10.09 -14.40 14.62
CA ILE A 306 8.88 -13.60 14.85
C ILE A 306 8.06 -13.51 13.57
N SER A 307 8.69 -13.26 12.41
CA SER A 307 7.98 -13.15 11.13
C SER A 307 7.25 -14.44 10.77
N LYS A 308 7.83 -15.60 11.10
CA LYS A 308 7.20 -16.91 10.87
C LYS A 308 5.95 -17.07 11.73
N VAL A 309 6.06 -16.83 13.04
CA VAL A 309 4.90 -16.92 13.95
C VAL A 309 3.85 -15.86 13.58
N LEU A 310 4.25 -14.65 13.19
CA LEU A 310 3.35 -13.61 12.72
C LEU A 310 2.53 -14.08 11.51
N MET A 311 3.18 -14.74 10.54
CA MET A 311 2.49 -15.27 9.37
C MET A 311 1.50 -16.39 9.69
N GLU A 312 1.81 -17.22 10.69
CA GLU A 312 0.90 -18.25 11.22
C GLU A 312 -0.27 -17.61 11.98
N HIS A 313 0.00 -16.57 12.77
CA HIS A 313 -1.00 -15.85 13.57
C HIS A 313 -2.01 -15.07 12.73
N ILE A 314 -1.61 -14.49 11.60
CA ILE A 314 -2.52 -13.70 10.73
C ILE A 314 -3.37 -14.56 9.79
N GLN A 315 -3.35 -15.89 9.91
CA GLN A 315 -4.25 -16.73 9.12
C GLN A 315 -5.71 -16.47 9.54
N PRO A 316 -6.64 -16.24 8.59
CA PRO A 316 -8.03 -15.95 8.92
C PRO A 316 -8.71 -17.17 9.53
N LYS A 317 -9.62 -16.95 10.48
CA LYS A 317 -10.41 -18.04 11.10
C LYS A 317 -11.31 -18.76 10.08
N ASP A 318 -11.85 -18.02 9.12
CA ASP A 318 -12.55 -18.57 7.97
C ASP A 318 -11.93 -17.99 6.68
N PRO A 319 -11.16 -18.80 5.92
CA PRO A 319 -10.48 -18.36 4.69
C PRO A 319 -11.41 -17.92 3.55
N ASN A 320 -12.70 -18.28 3.61
CA ASN A 320 -13.68 -17.91 2.57
C ASN A 320 -14.37 -16.57 2.85
N SER A 321 -14.15 -15.99 4.03
CA SER A 321 -14.82 -14.77 4.46
C SER A 321 -13.89 -13.56 4.39
N GLY A 322 -14.19 -12.62 3.47
CA GLY A 322 -13.38 -11.43 3.24
C GLY A 322 -13.17 -10.58 4.50
N ILE A 323 -14.22 -10.43 5.33
CA ILE A 323 -14.14 -9.68 6.59
C ILE A 323 -13.20 -10.33 7.62
N GLN A 324 -12.98 -11.65 7.57
CA GLN A 324 -12.05 -12.31 8.50
C GLN A 324 -10.60 -11.94 8.22
N TYR A 325 -10.23 -11.67 6.96
CA TYR A 325 -8.91 -11.14 6.63
C TYR A 325 -8.69 -9.75 7.23
N GLN A 326 -9.72 -8.89 7.23
CA GLN A 326 -9.66 -7.57 7.87
C GLN A 326 -9.49 -7.67 9.39
N LYS A 327 -10.00 -8.74 10.02
CA LYS A 327 -9.90 -8.97 11.47
C LYS A 327 -8.56 -9.54 11.93
N THR A 328 -7.64 -9.85 11.01
CA THR A 328 -6.27 -10.28 11.38
C THR A 328 -5.46 -9.06 11.83
N LEU A 329 -4.29 -9.27 12.46
CA LEU A 329 -3.38 -8.16 12.83
C LEU A 329 -3.03 -7.30 11.62
N LEU A 330 -2.55 -7.92 10.52
CA LEU A 330 -2.21 -7.20 9.29
C LEU A 330 -3.44 -6.52 8.69
N GLY A 331 -4.60 -7.17 8.70
CA GLY A 331 -5.83 -6.58 8.18
C GLY A 331 -6.36 -5.41 8.99
N THR A 332 -6.18 -5.44 10.31
CA THR A 332 -6.56 -4.34 11.21
C THR A 332 -5.77 -3.09 10.87
N ILE A 333 -4.47 -3.23 10.60
CA ILE A 333 -3.60 -2.13 10.19
C ILE A 333 -3.99 -1.63 8.80
N LEU A 334 -4.18 -2.53 7.83
CA LEU A 334 -4.62 -2.16 6.48
C LEU A 334 -5.94 -1.39 6.49
N ASN A 335 -6.80 -1.57 7.50
CA ASN A 335 -8.07 -0.87 7.63
C ASN A 335 -7.97 0.60 8.14
N ILE A 336 -6.79 1.06 8.58
CA ILE A 336 -6.62 2.43 9.10
C ILE A 336 -6.56 3.43 7.94
N SER A 337 -7.45 4.42 7.94
CA SER A 337 -7.53 5.41 6.84
C SER A 337 -8.22 6.70 7.30
N CYS A 338 -8.25 7.70 6.41
CA CYS A 338 -9.10 8.88 6.53
C CYS A 338 -10.54 8.63 6.03
N LEU A 339 -10.86 7.42 5.53
CA LEU A 339 -12.23 7.01 5.19
C LEU A 339 -13.06 6.73 6.45
N LEU A 340 -14.39 6.72 6.30
CA LEU A 340 -15.30 6.34 7.38
C LEU A 340 -15.05 4.88 7.82
N ARG A 341 -14.90 4.67 9.13
CA ARG A 341 -14.73 3.33 9.72
C ARG A 341 -16.00 2.48 9.59
N THR A 342 -17.16 3.11 9.72
CA THR A 342 -18.47 2.46 9.62
C THR A 342 -19.32 3.20 8.58
N PRO A 343 -19.79 2.52 7.52
CA PRO A 343 -20.67 3.13 6.52
C PRO A 343 -21.88 3.81 7.19
N GLY A 344 -22.20 5.03 6.75
CA GLY A 344 -23.33 5.80 7.25
C GLY A 344 -23.12 6.51 8.61
N VAL A 345 -22.10 6.14 9.39
CA VAL A 345 -21.81 6.75 10.69
C VAL A 345 -20.71 7.79 10.57
N VAL A 346 -21.11 9.05 10.39
CA VAL A 346 -20.20 10.21 10.28
C VAL A 346 -19.85 10.79 11.66
N GLU A 347 -20.61 10.41 12.69
CA GLU A 347 -20.38 10.85 14.07
C GLU A 347 -19.00 10.38 14.55
N ASN A 348 -18.20 11.32 15.05
CA ASN A 348 -16.80 11.13 15.45
C ASN A 348 -15.78 10.95 14.29
N HIS A 349 -16.18 11.19 13.03
CA HIS A 349 -15.19 11.24 11.94
C HIS A 349 -14.27 12.43 12.09
N GLY A 350 -12.97 12.18 12.25
CA GLY A 350 -11.98 13.23 12.56
C GLY A 350 -11.59 14.14 11.39
N PHE A 351 -12.13 13.90 10.18
CA PHE A 351 -11.73 14.60 8.97
C PHE A 351 -12.88 15.40 8.34
N PHE A 352 -12.55 16.55 7.73
CA PHE A 352 -13.46 17.45 7.02
C PHE A 352 -14.72 17.81 7.81
N LEU A 353 -14.58 18.23 9.08
CA LEU A 353 -15.69 18.62 9.94
C LEU A 353 -16.42 19.85 9.39
N ASN A 354 -17.75 19.76 9.25
CA ASN A 354 -18.63 20.84 8.78
C ASN A 354 -18.17 21.51 7.46
N PRO A 355 -18.02 20.73 6.37
CA PRO A 355 -17.37 21.19 5.15
C PRO A 355 -18.05 22.40 4.49
N SER A 356 -19.36 22.63 4.68
CA SER A 356 -20.02 23.84 4.13
C SER A 356 -19.56 25.15 4.78
N ARG A 357 -18.96 25.08 5.97
CA ARG A 357 -18.51 26.25 6.74
C ARG A 357 -17.00 26.49 6.61
N SER A 358 -16.25 25.47 6.20
CA SER A 358 -14.80 25.53 6.04
C SER A 358 -14.43 26.31 4.79
N SER A 359 -13.38 27.11 4.89
CA SER A 359 -12.83 27.81 3.73
C SER A 359 -12.13 26.82 2.77
N PRO A 360 -12.04 27.12 1.46
CA PRO A 360 -11.30 26.29 0.52
C PRO A 360 -9.82 26.10 0.89
N GLN A 361 -9.22 27.07 1.59
CA GLN A 361 -7.83 26.98 2.06
C GLN A 361 -7.68 25.96 3.19
N GLU A 362 -8.57 25.99 4.19
CA GLU A 362 -8.57 25.02 5.29
C GLU A 362 -8.76 23.58 4.78
N MET A 363 -9.67 23.40 3.81
CA MET A 363 -9.89 22.10 3.17
C MET A 363 -8.63 21.59 2.47
N LYS A 364 -7.90 22.45 1.75
CA LYS A 364 -6.63 22.10 1.10
C LYS A 364 -5.52 21.76 2.09
N VAL A 365 -5.44 22.47 3.22
CA VAL A 365 -4.47 22.17 4.28
C VAL A 365 -4.77 20.81 4.90
N GLN A 366 -6.04 20.51 5.18
CA GLN A 366 -6.45 19.21 5.70
C GLN A 366 -6.15 18.08 4.72
N GLU A 367 -6.45 18.27 3.43
CA GLU A 367 -6.11 17.33 2.35
C GLU A 367 -4.59 17.10 2.27
N SER A 368 -3.77 18.15 2.33
CA SER A 368 -2.31 18.06 2.32
C SER A 368 -1.76 17.29 3.52
N ASN A 369 -2.32 17.51 4.72
CA ASN A 369 -1.94 16.76 5.92
C ASN A 369 -2.28 15.27 5.77
N ILE A 370 -3.46 14.95 5.24
CA ILE A 370 -3.85 13.56 4.95
C ILE A 370 -2.85 12.93 3.97
N TYR A 371 -2.50 13.62 2.89
CA TYR A 371 -1.54 13.11 1.89
C TYR A 371 -0.17 12.78 2.49
N GLN A 372 0.33 13.61 3.41
CA GLN A 372 1.61 13.37 4.08
C GLN A 372 1.56 12.10 4.92
N PHE A 373 0.56 11.96 5.81
CA PHE A 373 0.44 10.78 6.67
C PHE A 373 0.14 9.52 5.86
N MET A 374 -0.74 9.57 4.84
CA MET A 374 -0.98 8.43 3.95
C MET A 374 0.30 7.99 3.23
N GLY A 375 1.11 8.93 2.73
CA GLY A 375 2.38 8.61 2.08
C GLY A 375 3.33 7.86 3.01
N GLN A 376 3.52 8.37 4.23
CA GLN A 376 4.36 7.72 5.25
C GLN A 376 3.81 6.35 5.66
N PHE A 377 2.49 6.25 5.83
CA PHE A 377 1.81 5.00 6.17
C PHE A 377 2.01 3.93 5.10
N HIS A 378 1.81 4.28 3.82
CA HIS A 378 2.02 3.38 2.68
C HIS A 378 3.49 2.96 2.53
N ASP A 379 4.45 3.83 2.86
CA ASP A 379 5.87 3.48 2.90
C ASP A 379 6.17 2.39 3.94
N LYS A 380 5.58 2.51 5.14
CA LYS A 380 5.73 1.52 6.21
C LYS A 380 5.09 0.19 5.83
N LEU A 381 3.86 0.21 5.29
CA LEU A 381 3.17 -1.00 4.81
C LEU A 381 3.97 -1.72 3.72
N TYR A 382 4.48 -0.98 2.72
CA TYR A 382 5.34 -1.52 1.69
C TYR A 382 6.57 -2.20 2.28
N GLN A 383 7.25 -1.56 3.24
CA GLN A 383 8.44 -2.12 3.87
C GLN A 383 8.11 -3.40 4.65
N ILE A 384 6.99 -3.45 5.38
CA ILE A 384 6.53 -4.65 6.09
C ILE A 384 6.32 -5.80 5.10
N LEU A 385 5.54 -5.60 4.03
CA LEU A 385 5.30 -6.63 3.02
C LEU A 385 6.59 -7.07 2.34
N LYS A 386 7.47 -6.12 2.01
CA LYS A 386 8.78 -6.42 1.39
C LYS A 386 9.64 -7.28 2.31
N ASN A 387 9.73 -6.95 3.60
CA ASN A 387 10.51 -7.74 4.56
C ASN A 387 9.98 -9.18 4.61
N LEU A 388 8.66 -9.36 4.78
CA LEU A 388 8.01 -10.67 4.84
C LEU A 388 8.24 -11.51 3.57
N LEU A 389 8.21 -10.89 2.39
CA LEU A 389 8.53 -11.56 1.11
C LEU A 389 10.00 -11.99 1.02
N GLN A 390 10.92 -11.29 1.71
CA GLN A 390 12.36 -11.51 1.63
C GLN A 390 12.91 -12.45 2.73
N GLN A 391 12.18 -12.68 3.83
CA GLN A 391 12.65 -13.47 4.97
C GLN A 391 13.02 -14.92 4.64
N SER A 392 12.03 -15.73 4.26
CA SER A 392 12.20 -17.15 3.98
C SER A 392 11.23 -17.61 2.90
N SER A 393 11.48 -18.77 2.29
CA SER A 393 10.54 -19.36 1.32
C SER A 393 9.20 -19.69 1.95
N GLU A 394 9.19 -20.11 3.22
CA GLU A 394 7.96 -20.39 3.98
C GLU A 394 7.17 -19.11 4.26
N THR A 395 7.80 -18.09 4.84
CA THR A 395 7.16 -16.78 5.13
C THR A 395 6.57 -16.17 3.87
N ARG A 396 7.31 -16.25 2.75
CA ARG A 396 6.85 -15.80 1.44
C ARG A 396 5.63 -16.58 0.98
N HIS A 397 5.67 -17.91 1.04
CA HIS A 397 4.55 -18.75 0.65
C HIS A 397 3.29 -18.42 1.47
N LEU A 398 3.41 -18.33 2.79
CA LEU A 398 2.30 -17.98 3.68
C LEU A 398 1.71 -16.60 3.35
N LEU A 399 2.56 -15.60 3.04
CA LEU A 399 2.08 -14.26 2.69
C LEU A 399 1.37 -14.24 1.35
N LEU A 400 1.94 -14.87 0.33
CA LEU A 400 1.32 -14.93 -1.00
C LEU A 400 0.02 -15.75 -0.95
N SER A 401 -0.02 -16.86 -0.19
CA SER A 401 -1.24 -17.63 0.08
C SER A 401 -2.29 -16.78 0.79
N TRP A 402 -1.89 -15.98 1.78
CA TRP A 402 -2.79 -15.05 2.48
C TRP A 402 -3.36 -14.00 1.51
N LEU A 403 -2.53 -13.41 0.65
CA LEU A 403 -2.98 -12.45 -0.37
C LEU A 403 -3.94 -13.10 -1.38
N GLY A 404 -3.60 -14.28 -1.90
CA GLY A 404 -4.44 -15.01 -2.83
C GLY A 404 -5.79 -15.43 -2.26
N GLY A 405 -5.80 -15.91 -1.02
CA GLY A 405 -7.03 -16.20 -0.29
C GLY A 405 -7.86 -14.94 0.00
N CYS A 406 -7.20 -13.85 0.40
CA CYS A 406 -7.84 -12.57 0.71
C CYS A 406 -8.59 -12.00 -0.50
N LEU A 407 -7.92 -11.95 -1.66
CA LEU A 407 -8.52 -11.42 -2.89
C LEU A 407 -9.65 -12.32 -3.36
N GLN A 408 -9.48 -13.64 -3.32
CA GLN A 408 -10.53 -14.59 -3.69
C GLN A 408 -11.78 -14.46 -2.82
N ALA A 409 -11.63 -14.36 -1.50
CA ALA A 409 -12.74 -14.19 -0.55
C ALA A 409 -13.49 -12.85 -0.74
N ASN A 410 -12.87 -11.89 -1.42
CA ASN A 410 -13.40 -10.57 -1.69
C ASN A 410 -13.86 -10.35 -3.14
N MET A 411 -13.80 -11.37 -4.02
CA MET A 411 -14.22 -11.27 -5.43
C MET A 411 -15.67 -10.79 -5.61
N GLY A 412 -16.53 -11.01 -4.61
CA GLY A 412 -17.90 -10.49 -4.62
C GLY A 412 -18.00 -8.96 -4.70
N ARG A 413 -16.95 -8.23 -4.31
CA ARG A 413 -16.89 -6.76 -4.33
C ARG A 413 -17.00 -6.15 -5.74
N ALA A 414 -16.53 -6.85 -6.76
CA ALA A 414 -16.57 -6.39 -8.15
C ALA A 414 -17.88 -6.70 -8.89
N LYS A 415 -18.76 -7.52 -8.29
CA LYS A 415 -19.99 -7.93 -8.98
C LYS A 415 -21.02 -6.80 -8.99
N ILE A 416 -21.76 -6.67 -10.09
CA ILE A 416 -22.76 -5.61 -10.31
C ILE A 416 -23.80 -5.52 -9.17
N TRP A 417 -24.21 -6.66 -8.60
CA TRP A 417 -25.18 -6.70 -7.49
C TRP A 417 -24.63 -6.17 -6.15
N ALA A 418 -23.30 -6.09 -5.97
CA ALA A 418 -22.70 -5.45 -4.78
C ALA A 418 -23.02 -3.95 -4.71
N ASN A 419 -23.29 -3.31 -5.87
CA ASN A 419 -23.74 -1.92 -5.96
C ASN A 419 -25.25 -1.75 -5.69
N GLN A 420 -26.02 -2.84 -5.64
CA GLN A 420 -27.47 -2.85 -5.46
C GLN A 420 -27.90 -3.44 -4.11
N MET A 421 -27.00 -4.14 -3.42
CA MET A 421 -27.23 -4.71 -2.10
C MET A 421 -27.36 -3.62 -1.02
N PRO A 422 -28.23 -3.81 -0.01
CA PRO A 422 -28.21 -3.02 1.21
C PRO A 422 -26.80 -3.01 1.85
N GLU A 423 -26.37 -1.87 2.39
CA GLU A 423 -25.01 -1.68 2.96
C GLU A 423 -24.63 -2.74 4.01
N ILE A 424 -25.60 -3.34 4.69
CA ILE A 424 -25.41 -4.43 5.65
C ILE A 424 -24.69 -5.65 5.05
N PHE A 425 -24.93 -5.98 3.78
CA PHE A 425 -24.29 -7.15 3.14
C PHE A 425 -22.85 -6.86 2.69
N LEU A 426 -22.47 -5.58 2.54
CA LEU A 426 -21.08 -5.19 2.27
C LEU A 426 -20.18 -5.44 3.49
N GLN A 427 -20.74 -5.57 4.70
CA GLN A 427 -19.98 -5.90 5.91
C GLN A 427 -19.40 -7.32 5.92
N MET A 428 -19.77 -8.17 4.93
CA MET A 428 -19.18 -9.49 4.74
C MET A 428 -17.78 -9.43 4.08
N TYR A 429 -17.43 -8.31 3.46
CA TYR A 429 -16.17 -8.09 2.75
C TYR A 429 -15.24 -7.17 3.56
N ALA A 430 -13.95 -7.18 3.21
CA ALA A 430 -13.02 -6.19 3.72
C ALA A 430 -13.35 -4.80 3.17
N SER A 431 -13.02 -3.74 3.91
CA SER A 431 -13.41 -2.35 3.62
C SER A 431 -12.66 -1.73 2.43
N ASP A 432 -13.13 -0.57 1.97
CA ASP A 432 -12.41 0.19 0.94
C ASP A 432 -11.06 0.72 1.45
N ALA A 433 -10.98 1.08 2.73
CA ALA A 433 -9.73 1.49 3.38
C ALA A 433 -8.66 0.39 3.29
N PHE A 434 -9.06 -0.85 3.60
CA PHE A 434 -8.21 -2.03 3.47
C PHE A 434 -7.65 -2.17 2.05
N PHE A 435 -8.51 -2.11 1.04
CA PHE A 435 -8.09 -2.31 -0.36
C PHE A 435 -7.24 -1.16 -0.91
N LEU A 436 -7.51 0.10 -0.54
CA LEU A 436 -6.67 1.23 -0.93
C LEU A 436 -5.27 1.11 -0.36
N ASN A 437 -5.15 0.78 0.93
CA ASN A 437 -3.85 0.64 1.59
C ASN A 437 -3.07 -0.57 1.09
N LEU A 438 -3.74 -1.72 0.87
CA LEU A 438 -3.12 -2.89 0.27
C LEU A 438 -2.67 -2.58 -1.17
N GLY A 439 -3.52 -1.95 -1.96
CA GLY A 439 -3.23 -1.54 -3.33
C GLY A 439 -2.02 -0.61 -3.41
N ALA A 440 -1.93 0.38 -2.52
CA ALA A 440 -0.78 1.29 -2.46
C ALA A 440 0.54 0.58 -2.12
N ALA A 441 0.51 -0.39 -1.19
CA ALA A 441 1.70 -1.17 -0.84
C ALA A 441 2.14 -2.11 -1.99
N LEU A 442 1.18 -2.77 -2.65
CA LEU A 442 1.43 -3.64 -3.81
C LEU A 442 1.93 -2.85 -5.04
N LEU A 443 1.38 -1.65 -5.27
CA LEU A 443 1.87 -0.70 -6.28
C LEU A 443 3.35 -0.36 -6.06
N LYS A 444 3.77 -0.11 -4.82
CA LYS A 444 5.18 0.11 -4.48
C LYS A 444 6.06 -1.13 -4.73
N LEU A 445 5.55 -2.35 -4.50
CA LEU A 445 6.24 -3.59 -4.88
C LEU A 445 6.41 -3.75 -6.39
N CYS A 446 5.54 -3.14 -7.20
CA CYS A 446 5.63 -3.15 -8.66
C CYS A 446 6.58 -2.08 -9.24
N GLN A 447 6.97 -1.06 -8.47
CA GLN A 447 7.86 0.02 -8.93
C GLN A 447 9.14 -0.45 -9.66
N PRO A 448 9.84 -1.52 -9.24
CA PRO A 448 11.08 -1.96 -9.90
C PRO A 448 10.92 -2.37 -11.37
N PHE A 449 9.69 -2.62 -11.83
CA PHE A 449 9.38 -3.00 -13.20
C PHE A 449 8.27 -2.16 -13.85
N SER A 450 7.69 -1.18 -13.14
CA SER A 450 6.66 -0.27 -13.65
C SER A 450 7.30 0.89 -14.45
N ARG A 451 8.03 0.53 -15.51
CA ARG A 451 8.47 1.45 -16.57
C ARG A 451 8.06 0.88 -17.92
N PRO A 452 7.48 1.66 -18.86
CA PRO A 452 6.94 1.14 -20.11
C PRO A 452 7.89 0.27 -20.95
N TYR A 453 9.19 0.55 -20.93
CA TYR A 453 10.22 -0.23 -21.62
C TYR A 453 11.06 -1.12 -20.69
N SER A 454 10.49 -1.52 -19.55
CA SER A 454 11.20 -2.40 -18.61
C SER A 454 11.33 -3.81 -19.17
N PRO A 455 12.55 -4.33 -19.43
CA PRO A 455 12.72 -5.71 -19.91
C PRO A 455 12.25 -6.73 -18.86
N LYS A 456 12.26 -6.35 -17.56
CA LYS A 456 11.71 -7.20 -16.49
C LYS A 456 10.21 -7.41 -16.65
N LEU A 457 9.47 -6.42 -17.15
CA LEU A 457 8.02 -6.54 -17.30
C LEU A 457 7.63 -7.54 -18.38
N LEU A 458 8.46 -7.69 -19.41
CA LEU A 458 8.25 -8.68 -20.48
C LEU A 458 8.38 -10.14 -20.01
N THR A 459 8.91 -10.39 -18.80
CA THR A 459 8.91 -11.73 -18.20
C THR A 459 7.57 -12.11 -17.56
N PHE A 460 6.59 -11.19 -17.56
CA PHE A 460 5.24 -11.49 -17.15
C PHE A 460 4.65 -12.63 -18.00
N ASN A 461 4.12 -13.65 -17.33
CA ASN A 461 3.52 -14.80 -17.99
C ASN A 461 2.02 -14.88 -17.66
N PRO A 462 1.12 -14.51 -18.60
CA PRO A 462 -0.32 -14.49 -18.34
C PRO A 462 -0.96 -15.89 -18.27
N THR A 463 -0.28 -16.96 -18.70
CA THR A 463 -0.80 -18.34 -18.55
C THR A 463 -1.08 -18.71 -17.09
N TYR A 464 -0.50 -17.97 -16.14
CA TYR A 464 -0.84 -18.02 -14.71
C TYR A 464 -2.34 -17.86 -14.46
N CYS A 465 -3.01 -16.93 -15.15
CA CYS A 465 -4.42 -16.60 -14.93
C CYS A 465 -5.36 -17.71 -15.39
N PHE A 466 -4.89 -18.65 -16.21
CA PHE A 466 -5.71 -19.71 -16.80
C PHE A 466 -5.49 -21.08 -16.13
N LEU A 467 -4.67 -21.12 -15.07
CA LEU A 467 -4.48 -22.33 -14.28
C LEU A 467 -5.77 -22.66 -13.52
N LYS A 468 -6.24 -23.90 -13.70
CA LYS A 468 -7.34 -24.46 -12.91
C LYS A 468 -6.92 -24.65 -11.46
N GLU A 469 -7.87 -25.09 -10.64
CA GLU A 469 -7.65 -25.38 -9.24
C GLU A 469 -6.50 -26.40 -9.06
N LEU A 470 -5.46 -25.95 -8.35
CA LEU A 470 -4.27 -26.72 -8.00
C LEU A 470 -4.32 -27.11 -6.52
N SER A 471 -3.70 -28.24 -6.19
CA SER A 471 -3.43 -28.62 -4.79
C SER A 471 -2.47 -27.63 -4.11
N GLU A 472 -2.51 -27.54 -2.78
CA GLU A 472 -1.62 -26.61 -2.03
C GLU A 472 -0.13 -26.91 -2.26
N GLU A 473 0.26 -28.18 -2.41
CA GLU A 473 1.63 -28.59 -2.72
C GLU A 473 2.06 -28.10 -4.11
N GLU A 474 1.20 -28.22 -5.12
CA GLU A 474 1.47 -27.72 -6.46
C GLU A 474 1.56 -26.19 -6.48
N ARG A 475 0.69 -25.50 -5.74
CA ARG A 475 0.73 -24.03 -5.62
C ARG A 475 2.06 -23.56 -5.06
N ARG A 476 2.53 -24.22 -3.99
CA ARG A 476 3.82 -23.94 -3.37
C ARG A 476 4.98 -24.20 -4.35
N ASN A 477 4.97 -25.34 -5.03
CA ASN A 477 6.07 -25.74 -5.92
C ASN A 477 6.13 -24.92 -7.21
N ARG A 478 4.98 -24.46 -7.72
CA ARG A 478 4.87 -23.70 -8.98
C ARG A 478 4.83 -22.18 -8.78
N ASN A 479 4.81 -21.69 -7.53
CA ASN A 479 4.55 -20.30 -7.17
C ASN A 479 3.22 -19.77 -7.75
N VAL A 480 2.10 -20.38 -7.35
CA VAL A 480 0.75 -20.02 -7.82
C VAL A 480 -0.20 -19.83 -6.65
N HIS A 481 -0.24 -18.61 -6.12
CA HIS A 481 -1.00 -18.30 -4.91
C HIS A 481 -2.34 -17.61 -5.17
N ALA A 482 -2.51 -16.85 -6.25
CA ALA A 482 -3.80 -16.30 -6.63
C ALA A 482 -4.79 -17.41 -7.01
N ARG A 483 -6.08 -17.16 -6.81
CA ARG A 483 -7.16 -18.14 -6.97
C ARG A 483 -8.30 -17.55 -7.80
N GLY A 484 -9.06 -18.43 -8.45
CA GLY A 484 -10.30 -18.07 -9.16
C GLY A 484 -10.14 -17.28 -10.46
N LEU A 485 -8.91 -17.05 -10.94
CA LEU A 485 -8.64 -16.29 -12.16
C LEU A 485 -9.11 -17.00 -13.43
N ASP A 486 -9.22 -18.33 -13.40
CA ASP A 486 -9.70 -19.16 -14.51
C ASP A 486 -11.17 -18.89 -14.88
N LYS A 487 -11.90 -18.20 -14.00
CA LYS A 487 -13.30 -17.81 -14.17
C LYS A 487 -13.47 -16.41 -14.77
N GLU A 488 -12.39 -15.63 -14.84
CA GLU A 488 -12.41 -14.27 -15.37
C GLU A 488 -12.45 -14.28 -16.90
N THR A 489 -13.18 -13.34 -17.49
CA THR A 489 -13.17 -13.15 -18.93
C THR A 489 -11.81 -12.59 -19.36
N CYS A 490 -11.23 -13.16 -20.43
CA CYS A 490 -9.98 -12.70 -21.01
C CYS A 490 -10.23 -11.82 -22.25
N LEU A 491 -9.23 -11.01 -22.63
CA LEU A 491 -9.33 -10.06 -23.75
C LEU A 491 -9.78 -10.71 -25.06
N ILE A 492 -9.35 -11.95 -25.31
CA ILE A 492 -9.75 -12.76 -26.45
C ILE A 492 -10.03 -14.19 -25.99
N PRO A 493 -10.93 -14.94 -26.66
CA PRO A 493 -11.15 -16.35 -26.33
C PRO A 493 -9.94 -17.20 -26.76
N VAL A 494 -9.70 -18.31 -26.06
CA VAL A 494 -8.67 -19.29 -26.45
C VAL A 494 -9.10 -19.97 -27.77
N PRO A 495 -8.29 -19.91 -28.85
CA PRO A 495 -8.59 -20.60 -30.10
C PRO A 495 -8.67 -22.12 -29.90
N PRO A 496 -9.62 -22.83 -30.56
CA PRO A 496 -9.82 -24.28 -30.36
C PRO A 496 -8.59 -25.15 -30.65
N GLN A 497 -7.69 -24.66 -31.50
CA GLN A 497 -6.51 -25.39 -31.99
C GLN A 497 -5.24 -25.08 -31.20
N GLN A 498 -5.27 -24.12 -30.28
CA GLN A 498 -4.09 -23.70 -29.51
C GLN A 498 -3.86 -24.65 -28.34
N THR A 499 -2.71 -25.35 -28.34
CA THR A 499 -2.24 -26.10 -27.18
C THR A 499 -1.66 -25.15 -26.13
N VAL A 500 -2.16 -25.22 -24.90
CA VAL A 500 -1.69 -24.36 -23.80
C VAL A 500 -0.52 -25.03 -23.09
N GLU A 501 0.68 -24.47 -23.24
CA GLU A 501 1.85 -24.87 -22.46
C GLU A 501 1.98 -23.98 -21.22
N PHE A 502 1.83 -24.57 -20.04
CA PHE A 502 1.98 -23.86 -18.78
C PHE A 502 3.43 -23.91 -18.29
N ALA A 503 3.90 -22.80 -17.70
CA ALA A 503 5.20 -22.77 -17.07
C ALA A 503 5.29 -23.76 -15.89
N GLN A 504 6.48 -24.33 -15.67
CA GLN A 504 6.75 -25.19 -14.53
C GLN A 504 6.67 -24.41 -13.21
N SER A 505 7.21 -23.18 -13.19
CA SER A 505 7.05 -22.25 -12.08
C SER A 505 6.92 -20.81 -12.60
N TYR A 506 6.29 -19.94 -11.81
CA TYR A 506 6.11 -18.54 -12.14
C TYR A 506 7.01 -17.64 -11.30
N SER A 507 7.28 -16.45 -11.84
CA SER A 507 8.09 -15.44 -11.17
C SER A 507 7.28 -14.67 -10.13
N LEU A 508 7.95 -14.17 -9.09
CA LEU A 508 7.33 -13.25 -8.13
C LEU A 508 6.82 -11.96 -8.79
N LEU A 509 7.42 -11.55 -9.91
CA LEU A 509 6.93 -10.41 -10.71
C LEU A 509 5.53 -10.69 -11.26
N THR A 510 5.30 -11.89 -11.79
CA THR A 510 3.99 -12.31 -12.29
C THR A 510 2.94 -12.25 -11.19
N GLU A 511 3.23 -12.83 -10.02
CA GLU A 511 2.31 -12.82 -8.88
C GLU A 511 2.05 -11.40 -8.37
N ASN A 512 3.10 -10.58 -8.22
CA ASN A 512 2.96 -9.21 -7.75
C ASN A 512 2.11 -8.36 -8.71
N LEU A 513 2.31 -8.48 -10.02
CA LEU A 513 1.52 -7.75 -11.00
C LEU A 513 0.04 -8.16 -10.94
N ILE A 514 -0.23 -9.46 -10.87
CA ILE A 514 -1.60 -10.01 -10.78
C ILE A 514 -2.27 -9.56 -9.48
N PHE A 515 -1.60 -9.70 -8.33
CA PHE A 515 -2.13 -9.23 -7.05
C PHE A 515 -2.41 -7.74 -7.06
N THR A 516 -1.54 -6.94 -7.66
CA THR A 516 -1.74 -5.49 -7.74
C THR A 516 -2.95 -5.15 -8.61
N GLN A 517 -3.04 -5.72 -9.81
CA GLN A 517 -4.17 -5.46 -10.72
C GLN A 517 -5.50 -5.96 -10.14
N LEU A 518 -5.51 -7.13 -9.51
CA LEU A 518 -6.71 -7.66 -8.87
C LEU A 518 -7.13 -6.82 -7.65
N THR A 519 -6.18 -6.34 -6.85
CA THR A 519 -6.45 -5.44 -5.71
C THR A 519 -7.03 -4.10 -6.19
N MET A 520 -6.50 -3.54 -7.29
CA MET A 520 -7.04 -2.32 -7.90
C MET A 520 -8.48 -2.52 -8.39
N TYR A 521 -8.76 -3.67 -9.01
CA TYR A 521 -10.09 -4.02 -9.48
C TYR A 521 -11.11 -4.16 -8.33
N LEU A 522 -10.72 -4.81 -7.23
CA LEU A 522 -11.59 -5.00 -6.05
C LEU A 522 -11.69 -3.75 -5.15
N GLY A 523 -10.77 -2.80 -5.31
CA GLY A 523 -10.61 -1.61 -4.49
C GLY A 523 -10.94 -0.31 -5.21
N PHE A 524 -9.96 0.18 -5.98
CA PHE A 524 -10.00 1.49 -6.62
C PHE A 524 -11.16 1.62 -7.62
N HIS A 525 -11.36 0.62 -8.49
CA HIS A 525 -12.45 0.61 -9.49
C HIS A 525 -13.82 0.84 -8.84
N ARG A 526 -14.16 0.03 -7.83
CA ARG A 526 -15.42 0.15 -7.07
C ARG A 526 -15.58 1.54 -6.45
N LEU A 527 -14.52 2.07 -5.87
CA LEU A 527 -14.55 3.33 -5.14
C LEU A 527 -14.65 4.55 -6.08
N HIS A 528 -14.05 4.47 -7.27
CA HIS A 528 -14.26 5.45 -8.33
C HIS A 528 -15.75 5.55 -8.71
N ASP A 529 -16.41 4.42 -8.96
CA ASP A 529 -17.85 4.37 -9.28
C ASP A 529 -18.72 4.99 -8.17
N GLN A 530 -18.41 4.68 -6.91
CA GLN A 530 -19.10 5.28 -5.77
C GLN A 530 -18.88 6.78 -5.71
N MET A 531 -17.66 7.26 -5.97
CA MET A 531 -17.35 8.68 -5.93
C MET A 531 -18.09 9.48 -7.00
N VAL A 532 -18.28 8.91 -8.20
CA VAL A 532 -19.11 9.50 -9.25
C VAL A 532 -20.57 9.63 -8.80
N LYS A 533 -21.15 8.58 -8.19
CA LYS A 533 -22.53 8.59 -7.66
C LYS A 533 -22.70 9.59 -6.51
N MET A 534 -21.71 9.67 -5.61
CA MET A 534 -21.71 10.66 -4.52
C MET A 534 -21.68 12.08 -5.08
N ASN A 535 -20.84 12.36 -6.07
CA ASN A 535 -20.77 13.69 -6.69
C ASN A 535 -22.10 14.10 -7.36
N GLN A 536 -22.74 13.18 -8.10
CA GLN A 536 -24.07 13.41 -8.69
C GLN A 536 -25.13 13.68 -7.60
N SER A 537 -25.10 12.91 -6.52
CA SER A 537 -26.02 13.07 -5.38
C SER A 537 -25.82 14.40 -4.66
N LEU A 538 -24.56 14.85 -4.49
CA LEU A 538 -24.24 16.16 -3.93
C LEU A 538 -24.78 17.31 -4.80
N HIS A 539 -24.61 17.25 -6.12
CA HIS A 539 -25.17 18.24 -7.02
C HIS A 539 -26.70 18.29 -6.93
N ARG A 540 -27.37 17.13 -6.88
CA ARG A 540 -28.82 17.04 -6.71
C ARG A 540 -29.28 17.65 -5.38
N LEU A 541 -28.65 17.24 -4.28
CA LEU A 541 -28.97 17.75 -2.93
C LEU A 541 -28.74 19.26 -2.84
N GLN A 542 -27.67 19.77 -3.44
CA GLN A 542 -27.38 21.21 -3.47
C GLN A 542 -28.48 21.98 -4.21
N GLY A 543 -28.98 21.46 -5.34
CA GLY A 543 -30.10 22.05 -6.08
C GLY A 543 -31.37 22.09 -5.23
N THR A 544 -31.81 20.94 -4.73
CA THR A 544 -33.02 20.82 -3.90
C THR A 544 -32.94 21.69 -2.64
N TRP A 545 -31.77 21.76 -2.00
CA TRP A 545 -31.57 22.58 -0.82
C TRP A 545 -31.73 24.08 -1.11
N ARG A 546 -31.18 24.58 -2.24
CA ARG A 546 -31.37 25.98 -2.66
C ARG A 546 -32.83 26.32 -2.92
N ASP A 547 -33.58 25.42 -3.56
CA ASP A 547 -35.00 25.63 -3.84
C ASP A 547 -35.85 25.62 -2.56
N THR A 548 -35.50 24.76 -1.60
CA THR A 548 -36.22 24.62 -0.32
C THR A 548 -35.91 25.78 0.64
N GLN A 549 -34.70 26.37 0.56
CA GLN A 549 -34.32 27.59 1.29
C GLN A 549 -35.26 28.76 0.98
N LEU A 550 -35.70 28.89 -0.29
CA LEU A 550 -36.65 29.91 -0.71
C LEU A 550 -38.05 29.73 -0.09
N SER A 551 -38.41 28.49 0.27
CA SER A 551 -39.72 28.14 0.84
C SER A 551 -39.77 28.24 2.37
N GLY A 552 -38.62 28.18 3.06
CA GLY A 552 -38.48 28.29 4.52
C GLY A 552 -39.09 27.12 5.32
N GLY A 553 -38.27 26.32 6.03
CA GLY A 553 -38.81 25.26 6.90
C GLY A 553 -37.77 24.30 7.49
N PRO A 554 -38.18 23.40 8.43
CA PRO A 554 -37.31 22.40 9.07
C PRO A 554 -36.70 21.39 8.09
N ALA A 555 -37.37 21.11 6.96
CA ALA A 555 -36.85 20.25 5.89
C ALA A 555 -35.53 20.79 5.28
N ALA A 556 -35.32 22.11 5.26
CA ALA A 556 -34.08 22.70 4.77
C ALA A 556 -32.88 22.44 5.70
N ALA A 557 -33.13 22.27 7.00
CA ALA A 557 -32.10 21.93 7.98
C ALA A 557 -31.68 20.45 7.85
N GLU A 558 -32.64 19.55 7.65
CA GLU A 558 -32.39 18.13 7.40
C GLU A 558 -31.62 17.90 6.10
N LEU A 559 -32.02 18.56 5.00
CA LEU A 559 -31.30 18.51 3.73
C LEU A 559 -29.86 19.04 3.85
N ARG A 560 -29.67 20.09 4.66
CA ARG A 560 -28.31 20.59 4.95
C ARG A 560 -27.49 19.53 5.67
N GLU A 561 -28.02 18.92 6.72
CA GLU A 561 -27.31 17.88 7.46
C GLU A 561 -26.94 16.68 6.57
N GLN A 562 -27.85 16.23 5.72
CA GLN A 562 -27.58 15.18 4.72
C GLN A 562 -26.46 15.61 3.76
N PHE A 563 -26.47 16.87 3.31
CA PHE A 563 -25.42 17.43 2.46
C PHE A 563 -24.07 17.48 3.17
N GLU A 564 -23.98 17.95 4.43
CA GLU A 564 -22.73 17.97 5.21
C GLU A 564 -22.15 16.56 5.37
N ARG A 565 -23.00 15.59 5.72
CA ARG A 565 -22.61 14.19 5.90
C ARG A 565 -22.03 13.63 4.61
N LEU A 566 -22.75 13.77 3.49
CA LEU A 566 -22.30 13.26 2.19
C LEU A 566 -21.03 13.98 1.70
N MET A 567 -20.92 15.29 1.93
CA MET A 567 -19.74 16.08 1.56
C MET A 567 -18.51 15.63 2.36
N THR A 568 -18.67 15.34 3.65
CA THR A 568 -17.59 14.81 4.51
C THR A 568 -17.06 13.48 3.97
N VAL A 569 -17.97 12.57 3.59
CA VAL A 569 -17.60 11.29 2.97
C VAL A 569 -16.87 11.53 1.65
N TYR A 570 -17.45 12.33 0.77
CA TYR A 570 -16.89 12.63 -0.56
C TYR A 570 -15.48 13.22 -0.47
N LEU A 571 -15.26 14.21 0.40
CA LEU A 571 -13.94 14.84 0.58
C LEU A 571 -12.91 13.86 1.16
N SER A 572 -13.32 13.03 2.11
CA SER A 572 -12.46 11.98 2.68
C SER A 572 -12.07 10.95 1.60
N THR A 573 -13.03 10.50 0.80
CA THR A 573 -12.81 9.57 -0.32
C THR A 573 -11.92 10.19 -1.39
N LYS A 574 -12.14 11.46 -1.72
CA LYS A 574 -11.29 12.20 -2.65
C LYS A 574 -9.86 12.29 -2.12
N ALA A 575 -9.64 12.71 -0.87
CA ALA A 575 -8.32 12.79 -0.27
C ALA A 575 -7.62 11.41 -0.24
N ALA A 576 -8.35 10.34 0.07
CA ALA A 576 -7.77 8.99 0.07
C ALA A 576 -7.32 8.51 -1.32
N THR A 577 -8.03 8.92 -2.38
CA THR A 577 -7.77 8.46 -3.76
C THR A 577 -6.83 9.34 -4.56
N THR A 578 -6.63 10.58 -4.13
CA THR A 578 -5.85 11.58 -4.86
C THR A 578 -4.47 11.83 -4.27
N GLN A 579 -4.00 10.93 -3.39
CA GLN A 579 -2.65 11.02 -2.82
C GLN A 579 -1.60 11.00 -3.96
N PRO A 580 -0.75 12.05 -4.10
CA PRO A 580 0.05 12.23 -5.30
C PRO A 580 1.02 11.09 -5.63
N ALA A 581 1.70 10.53 -4.62
CA ALA A 581 2.66 9.44 -4.84
C ALA A 581 1.97 8.13 -5.27
N MET A 582 0.77 7.85 -4.74
CA MET A 582 -0.05 6.72 -5.14
C MET A 582 -0.54 6.90 -6.59
N LEU A 583 -1.03 8.09 -6.95
CA LEU A 583 -1.44 8.40 -8.32
C LEU A 583 -0.28 8.23 -9.30
N GLN A 584 0.91 8.72 -8.95
CA GLN A 584 2.09 8.55 -9.81
C GLN A 584 2.48 7.07 -9.98
N ASN A 585 2.44 6.28 -8.90
CA ASN A 585 2.72 4.84 -8.98
C ASN A 585 1.68 4.11 -9.82
N CYS A 586 0.41 4.48 -9.68
CA CYS A 586 -0.68 3.94 -10.46
C CYS A 586 -0.51 4.28 -11.95
N LEU A 587 -0.23 5.54 -12.28
CA LEU A 587 0.05 5.98 -13.64
C LEU A 587 1.22 5.22 -14.26
N ASN A 588 2.34 5.10 -13.55
CA ASN A 588 3.51 4.35 -14.02
C ASN A 588 3.15 2.89 -14.31
N LEU A 589 2.40 2.24 -13.41
CA LEU A 589 1.94 0.86 -13.62
C LEU A 589 1.00 0.75 -14.82
N GLN A 590 0.00 1.63 -14.94
CA GLN A 590 -0.98 1.55 -16.03
C GLN A 590 -0.36 1.84 -17.40
N ALA A 591 0.56 2.82 -17.50
CA ALA A 591 1.34 3.07 -18.71
C ALA A 591 2.26 1.89 -19.06
N SER A 592 2.86 1.25 -18.04
CA SER A 592 3.61 0.01 -18.19
C SER A 592 2.76 -1.14 -18.71
N CYS A 593 1.57 -1.32 -18.16
CA CYS A 593 0.64 -2.34 -18.61
C CYS A 593 0.15 -2.06 -20.03
N ALA A 594 -0.09 -0.81 -20.41
CA ALA A 594 -0.39 -0.41 -21.78
C ALA A 594 0.71 -0.89 -22.75
N ALA A 595 1.97 -0.61 -22.42
CA ALA A 595 3.12 -1.06 -23.22
C ALA A 595 3.24 -2.59 -23.25
N LEU A 596 3.06 -3.28 -22.13
CA LEU A 596 3.08 -4.74 -22.04
C LEU A 596 1.99 -5.37 -22.91
N LEU A 597 0.74 -4.89 -22.84
CA LEU A 597 -0.37 -5.42 -23.64
C LEU A 597 -0.13 -5.22 -25.13
N VAL A 598 0.45 -4.07 -25.53
CA VAL A 598 0.89 -3.85 -26.92
C VAL A 598 1.94 -4.89 -27.31
N GLN A 599 2.96 -5.16 -26.50
CA GLN A 599 3.97 -6.16 -26.81
C GLN A 599 3.39 -7.58 -26.93
N LEU A 600 2.49 -7.98 -26.03
CA LEU A 600 1.78 -9.27 -26.13
C LEU A 600 0.91 -9.34 -27.40
N SER A 601 0.33 -8.21 -27.83
CA SER A 601 -0.43 -8.14 -29.08
C SER A 601 0.46 -8.32 -30.32
N LEU A 602 1.72 -7.88 -30.26
CA LEU A 602 2.70 -8.06 -31.32
C LEU A 602 3.29 -9.49 -31.35
N GLY A 603 2.88 -10.37 -30.44
CA GLY A 603 3.42 -11.72 -30.32
C GLY A 603 4.79 -11.78 -29.65
N ASN A 604 5.18 -10.72 -28.92
CA ASN A 604 6.47 -10.69 -28.25
C ASN A 604 6.50 -11.69 -27.07
N GLN A 605 7.49 -12.58 -27.09
CA GLN A 605 7.82 -13.49 -25.98
C GLN A 605 9.30 -13.35 -25.55
N GLY A 606 10.03 -12.40 -26.16
CA GLY A 606 11.42 -12.13 -25.88
C GLY A 606 11.64 -11.06 -24.81
N PRO A 607 12.88 -10.88 -24.35
CA PRO A 607 13.24 -9.88 -23.34
C PRO A 607 13.38 -8.45 -23.89
N GLU A 608 13.32 -8.28 -25.21
CA GLU A 608 13.48 -7.00 -25.91
C GLU A 608 12.15 -6.51 -26.48
N HIS A 609 11.95 -5.19 -26.49
CA HIS A 609 10.73 -4.60 -27.06
C HIS A 609 10.76 -4.64 -28.59
N ILE A 610 9.66 -5.12 -29.17
CA ILE A 610 9.41 -5.07 -30.60
C ILE A 610 8.86 -3.69 -30.97
N PRO A 611 9.43 -2.99 -31.97
CA PRO A 611 8.90 -1.71 -32.43
C PRO A 611 7.50 -1.90 -33.05
N LEU A 612 6.60 -0.96 -32.77
CA LEU A 612 5.26 -0.98 -33.34
C LEU A 612 5.29 -0.57 -34.82
N THR A 613 4.77 -1.44 -35.69
CA THR A 613 4.61 -1.17 -37.12
C THR A 613 3.21 -1.56 -37.58
N PHE A 614 2.71 -0.84 -38.59
CA PHE A 614 1.42 -1.13 -39.23
C PHE A 614 1.65 -1.58 -40.70
N PRO A 615 0.85 -2.53 -41.23
CA PRO A 615 -0.25 -3.24 -40.58
C PRO A 615 0.23 -4.16 -39.45
N LEU A 616 -0.63 -4.36 -38.44
CA LEU A 616 -0.29 -5.19 -37.27
C LEU A 616 -0.12 -6.66 -37.68
N PRO A 617 0.78 -7.42 -37.02
CA PRO A 617 0.98 -8.84 -37.31
C PRO A 617 -0.28 -9.67 -36.99
N ALA A 618 -0.47 -10.80 -37.66
CA ALA A 618 -1.56 -11.73 -37.36
C ALA A 618 -1.42 -12.30 -35.93
N LEU A 619 -2.56 -12.57 -35.29
CA LEU A 619 -2.63 -13.15 -33.95
C LEU A 619 -2.49 -14.68 -34.01
N GLU A 620 -1.27 -15.18 -34.10
CA GLU A 620 -0.99 -16.61 -33.98
C GLU A 620 -0.53 -16.92 -32.55
N ASN A 621 -1.20 -17.86 -31.85
CA ASN A 621 -0.86 -18.29 -30.48
C ASN A 621 -0.66 -17.15 -29.47
N SER A 622 -1.48 -16.09 -29.56
CA SER A 622 -1.32 -14.90 -28.74
C SER A 622 -1.58 -15.18 -27.26
N LEU A 623 -0.73 -14.62 -26.40
CA LEU A 623 -0.88 -14.68 -24.95
C LEU A 623 -2.03 -13.80 -24.42
N LEU A 624 -2.65 -12.97 -25.26
CA LEU A 624 -3.82 -12.16 -24.89
C LEU A 624 -5.02 -13.01 -24.45
N CYS A 625 -5.11 -14.27 -24.90
CA CYS A 625 -6.20 -15.17 -24.50
C CYS A 625 -6.14 -15.61 -23.04
N PHE A 626 -5.04 -15.31 -22.34
CA PHE A 626 -4.85 -15.56 -20.91
C PHE A 626 -4.78 -14.28 -20.08
N VAL A 627 -5.00 -13.11 -20.69
CA VAL A 627 -5.01 -11.83 -19.99
C VAL A 627 -6.46 -11.47 -19.62
N PRO A 628 -6.80 -11.40 -18.32
CA PRO A 628 -8.14 -10.98 -17.89
C PRO A 628 -8.49 -9.56 -18.35
N GLU A 629 -9.77 -9.32 -18.64
CA GLU A 629 -10.29 -8.02 -19.10
C GLU A 629 -10.04 -6.89 -18.09
N PHE A 630 -10.02 -7.20 -16.78
CA PHE A 630 -9.79 -6.20 -15.74
C PHE A 630 -8.46 -5.45 -15.87
N PHE A 631 -7.46 -5.99 -16.58
CA PHE A 631 -6.21 -5.27 -16.88
C PHE A 631 -6.48 -4.01 -17.71
N ALA A 632 -7.36 -4.10 -18.70
CA ALA A 632 -7.75 -2.96 -19.53
C ALA A 632 -8.84 -2.11 -18.84
N GLU A 633 -9.73 -2.72 -18.04
CA GLU A 633 -10.73 -1.96 -17.27
C GLU A 633 -10.08 -1.03 -16.25
N ASN A 634 -9.14 -1.54 -15.45
CA ASN A 634 -8.40 -0.76 -14.45
C ASN A 634 -7.71 0.45 -15.08
N MET A 635 -7.08 0.26 -16.24
CA MET A 635 -6.46 1.32 -17.01
C MET A 635 -7.49 2.38 -17.41
N GLY A 636 -8.62 1.94 -17.98
CA GLY A 636 -9.66 2.85 -18.42
C GLY A 636 -10.28 3.66 -17.28
N ASP A 637 -10.63 3.02 -16.18
CA ASP A 637 -11.19 3.71 -15.01
C ASP A 637 -10.22 4.69 -14.39
N PHE A 638 -8.93 4.35 -14.35
CA PHE A 638 -7.91 5.23 -13.83
C PHE A 638 -7.77 6.53 -14.64
N PHE A 639 -7.69 6.46 -15.96
CA PHE A 639 -7.57 7.67 -16.79
C PHE A 639 -8.84 8.52 -16.79
N ILE A 640 -10.02 7.89 -16.77
CA ILE A 640 -11.31 8.59 -16.61
C ILE A 640 -11.38 9.27 -15.24
N PHE A 641 -10.92 8.60 -14.18
CA PHE A 641 -10.81 9.17 -12.85
C PHE A 641 -9.89 10.40 -12.83
N LEU A 642 -8.70 10.31 -13.45
CA LEU A 642 -7.75 11.42 -13.49
C LEU A 642 -8.38 12.65 -14.15
N ARG A 643 -9.06 12.50 -15.29
CA ARG A 643 -9.75 13.62 -15.96
C ARG A 643 -10.76 14.32 -15.05
N ARG A 644 -11.48 13.56 -14.23
CA ARG A 644 -12.55 14.09 -13.36
C ARG A 644 -12.04 14.69 -12.06
N PHE A 645 -10.99 14.14 -11.48
CA PHE A 645 -10.60 14.43 -10.09
C PHE A 645 -9.14 14.88 -9.93
N SER A 646 -8.28 14.73 -10.94
CA SER A 646 -6.84 15.02 -10.88
C SER A 646 -6.25 15.34 -12.26
N ASP A 647 -6.86 16.27 -13.02
CA ASP A 647 -6.46 16.57 -14.42
C ASP A 647 -5.01 17.07 -14.51
N GLU A 648 -4.51 17.73 -13.47
CA GLU A 648 -3.10 18.19 -13.34
C GLU A 648 -2.08 17.04 -13.49
N VAL A 649 -2.44 15.82 -13.09
CA VAL A 649 -1.57 14.63 -13.25
C VAL A 649 -1.46 14.24 -14.72
N LEU A 650 -2.54 14.37 -15.51
CA LEU A 650 -2.49 14.10 -16.95
C LEU A 650 -1.60 15.10 -17.68
N GLU A 651 -1.67 16.37 -17.29
CA GLU A 651 -0.90 17.44 -17.93
C GLU A 651 0.62 17.36 -17.66
N SER A 652 1.03 16.72 -16.56
CA SER A 652 2.45 16.53 -16.20
C SER A 652 3.07 15.22 -16.70
N SER A 653 2.30 14.39 -17.43
CA SER A 653 2.62 12.97 -17.69
C SER A 653 2.79 12.62 -19.17
N ALA A 654 3.50 13.46 -19.93
CA ALA A 654 3.67 13.32 -21.38
C ALA A 654 4.16 11.93 -21.83
N GLU A 655 5.21 11.38 -21.19
CA GLU A 655 5.81 10.10 -21.59
C GLU A 655 4.85 8.92 -21.39
N SER A 656 4.10 8.90 -20.28
CA SER A 656 3.11 7.87 -20.02
C SER A 656 1.95 7.91 -21.03
N LEU A 657 1.57 9.11 -21.48
CA LEU A 657 0.44 9.31 -22.38
C LEU A 657 0.65 8.68 -23.76
N GLU A 658 1.87 8.73 -24.31
CA GLU A 658 2.18 8.12 -25.61
C GLU A 658 1.91 6.60 -25.61
N HIS A 659 2.25 5.91 -24.52
CA HIS A 659 1.96 4.48 -24.36
C HIS A 659 0.47 4.19 -24.28
N VAL A 660 -0.31 5.07 -23.66
CA VAL A 660 -1.77 4.96 -23.58
C VAL A 660 -2.39 5.17 -24.96
N LEU A 661 -1.95 6.18 -25.72
CA LEU A 661 -2.41 6.39 -27.10
C LEU A 661 -2.08 5.20 -27.99
N THR A 662 -0.91 4.60 -27.80
CA THR A 662 -0.49 3.40 -28.52
C THR A 662 -1.36 2.19 -28.21
N PHE A 663 -1.67 1.98 -26.93
CA PHE A 663 -2.61 0.95 -26.53
C PHE A 663 -4.01 1.18 -27.12
N ILE A 664 -4.55 2.40 -27.05
CA ILE A 664 -5.85 2.75 -27.65
C ILE A 664 -5.83 2.48 -29.15
N THR A 665 -4.78 2.92 -29.87
CA THR A 665 -4.64 2.73 -31.32
C THR A 665 -4.67 1.24 -31.71
N VAL A 666 -4.01 0.38 -30.94
CA VAL A 666 -3.91 -1.05 -31.23
C VAL A 666 -5.19 -1.83 -30.91
N PHE A 667 -5.90 -1.47 -29.83
CA PHE A 667 -7.00 -2.28 -29.30
C PHE A 667 -8.41 -1.73 -29.59
N MET A 668 -8.61 -0.41 -29.63
CA MET A 668 -9.94 0.21 -29.71
C MET A 668 -10.71 -0.23 -30.97
N GLY A 669 -10.06 -0.21 -32.13
CA GLY A 669 -10.64 -0.60 -33.40
C GLY A 669 -10.47 -2.07 -33.77
N ASN A 670 -9.90 -2.92 -32.90
CA ASN A 670 -9.46 -4.27 -33.28
C ASN A 670 -10.18 -5.37 -32.49
N VAL A 671 -11.22 -5.94 -33.09
CA VAL A 671 -12.03 -7.03 -32.49
C VAL A 671 -11.25 -8.33 -32.27
N ASP A 672 -10.17 -8.55 -33.02
CA ASP A 672 -9.34 -9.75 -32.89
C ASP A 672 -8.42 -9.65 -31.67
N ARG A 673 -8.09 -8.43 -31.22
CA ARG A 673 -7.22 -8.17 -30.05
C ARG A 673 -7.99 -7.93 -28.75
N MET A 674 -9.24 -7.48 -28.86
CA MET A 674 -10.14 -7.26 -27.73
C MET A 674 -11.56 -7.56 -28.18
N LYS A 675 -12.11 -8.69 -27.72
CA LYS A 675 -13.40 -9.19 -28.20
C LYS A 675 -14.57 -8.37 -27.65
N ASN A 676 -14.48 -7.96 -26.39
CA ASN A 676 -15.54 -7.25 -25.68
C ASN A 676 -15.78 -5.84 -26.28
N PRO A 677 -16.96 -5.58 -26.88
CA PRO A 677 -17.26 -4.29 -27.51
C PRO A 677 -17.43 -3.16 -26.50
N HIS A 678 -17.91 -3.44 -25.28
CA HIS A 678 -18.05 -2.43 -24.23
C HIS A 678 -16.70 -1.93 -23.75
N LEU A 679 -15.72 -2.83 -23.64
CA LEU A 679 -14.36 -2.48 -23.27
C LEU A 679 -13.68 -1.65 -24.37
N ARG A 680 -13.86 -2.02 -25.64
CA ARG A 680 -13.40 -1.22 -26.78
C ARG A 680 -14.06 0.17 -26.83
N ALA A 681 -15.35 0.25 -26.56
CA ALA A 681 -16.07 1.51 -26.48
C ALA A 681 -15.58 2.38 -25.30
N LYS A 682 -15.27 1.77 -24.15
CA LYS A 682 -14.65 2.45 -23.01
C LYS A 682 -13.31 3.08 -23.39
N LEU A 683 -12.51 2.47 -24.29
CA LEU A 683 -11.27 3.10 -24.78
C LEU A 683 -11.51 4.41 -25.54
N ALA A 684 -12.68 4.62 -26.14
CA ALA A 684 -13.05 5.91 -26.71
C ALA A 684 -13.34 6.95 -25.61
N GLU A 685 -13.95 6.56 -24.49
CA GLU A 685 -14.09 7.44 -23.32
C GLU A 685 -12.71 7.77 -22.72
N VAL A 686 -11.79 6.81 -22.68
CA VAL A 686 -10.40 7.04 -22.24
C VAL A 686 -9.70 8.02 -23.18
N LEU A 687 -9.86 7.87 -24.49
CA LEU A 687 -9.28 8.78 -25.47
C LEU A 687 -9.80 10.21 -25.29
N GLU A 688 -11.10 10.38 -25.02
CA GLU A 688 -11.69 11.68 -24.68
C GLU A 688 -11.16 12.22 -23.34
N ALA A 689 -10.94 11.35 -22.35
CA ALA A 689 -10.41 11.76 -21.06
C ALA A 689 -8.97 12.28 -21.16
N VAL A 690 -8.13 11.69 -22.03
CA VAL A 690 -6.71 12.04 -22.15
C VAL A 690 -6.40 13.05 -23.26
N MET A 691 -7.35 13.33 -24.16
CA MET A 691 -7.15 14.35 -25.21
C MET A 691 -7.07 15.76 -24.61
N PRO A 692 -6.45 16.73 -25.32
CA PRO A 692 -6.42 18.11 -24.87
C PRO A 692 -7.81 18.74 -24.94
N HIS A 693 -8.32 19.25 -23.81
CA HIS A 693 -9.56 20.02 -23.77
C HIS A 693 -9.26 21.51 -23.95
N MET A 694 -9.82 22.12 -24.98
CA MET A 694 -9.79 23.57 -25.16
C MET A 694 -10.73 24.23 -24.13
N GLU A 695 -10.26 24.47 -22.91
CA GLU A 695 -11.00 25.32 -21.98
C GLU A 695 -10.96 26.77 -22.46
N THR A 696 -12.13 27.40 -22.54
CA THR A 696 -12.22 28.85 -22.70
C THR A 696 -11.71 29.48 -21.41
N LEU A 697 -10.46 29.91 -21.43
CA LEU A 697 -9.79 30.57 -20.31
C LEU A 697 -10.71 31.65 -19.69
N SER A 698 -11.06 31.46 -18.42
CA SER A 698 -11.46 32.59 -17.59
C SER A 698 -10.25 33.53 -17.49
N PRO A 699 -10.37 34.83 -17.82
CA PRO A 699 -9.25 35.77 -17.88
C PRO A 699 -8.56 36.04 -16.53
N SER A 700 -8.92 35.35 -15.45
CA SER A 700 -8.47 35.62 -14.08
C SER A 700 -7.49 34.60 -13.48
N ALA A 701 -7.14 33.50 -14.16
CA ALA A 701 -6.25 32.49 -13.61
C ALA A 701 -4.92 32.41 -14.39
N ALA A 702 -3.86 32.96 -13.82
CA ALA A 702 -2.49 32.75 -14.27
C ALA A 702 -2.03 31.33 -13.88
N GLN A 703 -2.52 30.32 -14.60
CA GLN A 703 -1.96 28.97 -14.57
C GLN A 703 -0.89 28.88 -15.67
N PRO A 704 0.31 28.33 -15.41
CA PRO A 704 1.25 28.01 -16.48
C PRO A 704 0.58 26.97 -17.38
N ILE A 705 0.21 27.36 -18.58
CA ILE A 705 -0.40 26.45 -19.56
C ILE A 705 0.69 25.46 -19.97
N MET A 706 0.69 24.29 -19.34
CA MET A 706 1.46 23.16 -19.80
C MET A 706 0.72 22.64 -21.03
N PHE A 707 1.37 22.69 -22.19
CA PHE A 707 0.84 22.20 -23.47
C PHE A 707 1.34 20.76 -23.74
N GLN A 708 1.57 19.98 -22.70
CA GLN A 708 2.24 18.68 -22.84
C GLN A 708 1.31 17.68 -23.51
N ARG A 709 0.03 17.63 -23.11
CA ARG A 709 -0.97 16.79 -23.78
C ARG A 709 -1.09 17.15 -25.26
N GLN A 710 -1.23 18.45 -25.56
CA GLN A 710 -1.35 18.93 -26.93
C GLN A 710 -0.14 18.53 -27.77
N ARG A 711 1.08 18.72 -27.23
CA ARG A 711 2.31 18.31 -27.91
C ARG A 711 2.29 16.81 -28.25
N VAL A 712 1.96 15.95 -27.29
CA VAL A 712 1.93 14.48 -27.50
C VAL A 712 0.97 14.10 -28.62
N PHE A 713 -0.24 14.68 -28.64
CA PHE A 713 -1.22 14.42 -29.69
C PHE A 713 -0.78 14.93 -31.06
N SER A 714 -0.28 16.15 -31.16
CA SER A 714 0.16 16.72 -32.44
C SER A 714 1.39 16.02 -33.02
N THR A 715 2.27 15.45 -32.17
CA THR A 715 3.46 14.71 -32.61
C THR A 715 3.26 13.19 -32.66
N TYR A 716 2.05 12.69 -32.43
CA TYR A 716 1.81 11.25 -32.33
C TYR A 716 2.01 10.55 -33.69
N GLN A 717 3.00 9.64 -33.76
CA GLN A 717 3.40 8.99 -35.01
C GLN A 717 2.27 8.19 -35.68
N HIS A 718 1.39 7.57 -34.88
CA HIS A 718 0.31 6.72 -35.36
C HIS A 718 -1.05 7.44 -35.36
N ALA A 719 -1.05 8.78 -35.44
CA ALA A 719 -2.26 9.59 -35.55
C ALA A 719 -3.22 9.10 -36.66
N PRO A 720 -2.75 8.70 -37.86
CA PRO A 720 -3.65 8.17 -38.89
C PRO A 720 -4.39 6.90 -38.46
N GLN A 721 -3.69 5.96 -37.83
CA GLN A 721 -4.26 4.69 -37.35
C GLN A 721 -5.20 4.90 -36.17
N LEU A 722 -4.94 5.89 -35.31
CA LEU A 722 -5.82 6.24 -34.21
C LEU A 722 -7.15 6.81 -34.70
N ALA A 723 -7.13 7.65 -35.74
CA ALA A 723 -8.35 8.15 -36.39
C ALA A 723 -9.15 7.01 -37.04
N GLU A 724 -8.49 6.09 -37.73
CA GLU A 724 -9.13 4.90 -38.31
C GLU A 724 -9.74 4.01 -37.23
N ALA A 725 -9.02 3.75 -36.13
CA ALA A 725 -9.51 2.96 -35.01
C ALA A 725 -10.78 3.56 -34.38
N LEU A 726 -10.86 4.90 -34.28
CA LEU A 726 -12.05 5.59 -33.76
C LEU A 726 -13.27 5.37 -34.66
N ILE A 727 -13.09 5.49 -35.96
CA ILE A 727 -14.16 5.25 -36.95
C ILE A 727 -14.58 3.78 -36.94
N THR A 728 -13.61 2.86 -36.82
CA THR A 728 -13.88 1.42 -36.72
C THR A 728 -14.73 1.09 -35.50
N VAL A 729 -14.35 1.57 -34.30
CA VAL A 729 -15.15 1.30 -33.10
C VAL A 729 -16.53 1.95 -33.16
N PHE A 730 -16.68 3.14 -33.75
CA PHE A 730 -17.98 3.79 -33.97
C PHE A 730 -18.94 2.91 -34.77
N VAL A 731 -18.40 2.23 -35.78
CA VAL A 731 -19.15 1.32 -36.66
C VAL A 731 -19.45 -0.01 -35.96
N ASP A 732 -18.49 -0.56 -35.22
CA ASP A 732 -18.62 -1.88 -34.58
C ASP A 732 -19.65 -1.92 -33.44
N ILE A 733 -19.82 -0.82 -32.69
CA ILE A 733 -20.77 -0.77 -31.55
C ILE A 733 -22.24 -0.79 -31.96
N GLU A 734 -22.56 -0.76 -33.27
CA GLU A 734 -23.94 -0.87 -33.76
C GLU A 734 -24.54 -2.28 -33.52
N PHE A 735 -23.71 -3.32 -33.36
CA PHE A 735 -24.14 -4.72 -33.37
C PHE A 735 -24.48 -5.32 -31.99
N THR A 736 -24.83 -4.54 -30.96
CA THR A 736 -25.14 -5.11 -29.63
C THR A 736 -26.45 -5.93 -29.57
N GLY A 737 -27.31 -5.89 -30.61
CA GLY A 737 -28.39 -6.87 -30.86
C GLY A 737 -29.55 -6.93 -29.85
N ASP A 738 -29.39 -6.34 -28.66
CA ASP A 738 -30.39 -6.30 -27.59
C ASP A 738 -31.19 -4.97 -27.63
N PRO A 739 -32.52 -5.01 -27.75
CA PRO A 739 -33.37 -3.81 -27.67
C PRO A 739 -33.17 -2.97 -26.41
N HIS A 740 -32.81 -3.58 -25.27
CA HIS A 740 -32.52 -2.86 -24.02
C HIS A 740 -31.18 -2.10 -24.07
N GLN A 741 -30.34 -2.38 -25.06
CA GLN A 741 -29.03 -1.76 -25.26
C GLN A 741 -29.00 -0.79 -26.45
N PHE A 742 -30.11 -0.59 -27.16
CA PHE A 742 -30.17 0.29 -28.33
C PHE A 742 -29.70 1.72 -28.00
N GLU A 743 -30.16 2.29 -26.88
CA GLU A 743 -29.75 3.63 -26.46
C GLU A 743 -28.31 3.68 -25.92
N GLN A 744 -27.76 2.54 -25.47
CA GLN A 744 -26.43 2.47 -24.91
C GLN A 744 -25.35 2.86 -25.94
N LYS A 745 -25.58 2.57 -27.22
CA LYS A 745 -24.66 2.97 -28.30
C LYS A 745 -24.44 4.48 -28.36
N PHE A 746 -25.47 5.28 -28.08
CA PHE A 746 -25.36 6.73 -28.07
C PHE A 746 -24.47 7.22 -26.91
N ASN A 747 -24.54 6.57 -25.75
CA ASN A 747 -23.63 6.84 -24.65
C ASN A 747 -22.17 6.56 -25.04
N TYR A 748 -21.92 5.48 -25.79
CA TYR A 748 -20.59 5.16 -26.32
C TYR A 748 -20.12 6.13 -27.42
N ARG A 749 -21.02 6.61 -28.29
CA ARG A 749 -20.70 7.56 -29.36
C ARG A 749 -20.45 8.97 -28.84
N ARG A 750 -21.07 9.36 -27.72
CA ARG A 750 -20.94 10.70 -27.13
C ARG A 750 -19.48 11.20 -27.04
N PRO A 751 -18.53 10.48 -26.40
CA PRO A 751 -17.13 10.92 -26.36
C PRO A 751 -16.49 11.00 -27.76
N MET A 752 -16.90 10.15 -28.71
CA MET A 752 -16.34 10.09 -30.06
C MET A 752 -16.58 11.37 -30.86
N TYR A 753 -17.70 12.07 -30.67
CA TYR A 753 -17.95 13.33 -31.38
C TYR A 753 -16.97 14.44 -31.00
N ALA A 754 -16.65 14.54 -29.70
CA ALA A 754 -15.66 15.50 -29.22
C ALA A 754 -14.25 15.17 -29.77
N ILE A 755 -13.89 13.89 -29.82
CA ILE A 755 -12.64 13.41 -30.39
C ILE A 755 -12.58 13.68 -31.90
N LEU A 756 -13.65 13.36 -32.65
CA LEU A 756 -13.72 13.60 -34.10
C LEU A 756 -13.55 15.09 -34.42
N LYS A 757 -14.18 15.96 -33.63
CA LYS A 757 -14.02 17.41 -33.77
C LYS A 757 -12.57 17.86 -33.54
N TYR A 758 -11.91 17.33 -32.51
CA TYR A 758 -10.49 17.61 -32.25
C TYR A 758 -9.60 17.10 -33.40
N MET A 759 -9.76 15.83 -33.79
CA MET A 759 -9.02 15.19 -34.87
C MET A 759 -9.21 15.91 -36.21
N TRP A 760 -10.38 16.47 -36.49
CA TRP A 760 -10.61 17.25 -37.70
C TRP A 760 -9.84 18.58 -37.72
N GLY A 761 -9.53 19.14 -36.55
CA GLY A 761 -8.69 20.33 -36.40
C GLY A 761 -7.21 20.07 -36.69
N GLU A 762 -6.74 18.85 -36.45
CA GLU A 762 -5.33 18.46 -36.59
C GLU A 762 -5.06 17.76 -37.93
N GLU A 763 -4.04 18.23 -38.67
CA GLU A 763 -3.80 17.84 -40.07
C GLU A 763 -3.55 16.34 -40.26
N SER A 764 -2.73 15.71 -39.41
CA SER A 764 -2.35 14.29 -39.53
C SER A 764 -3.54 13.34 -39.38
N TYR A 765 -4.48 13.68 -38.49
CA TYR A 765 -5.70 12.90 -38.27
C TYR A 765 -6.72 13.17 -39.38
N ARG A 766 -6.95 14.45 -39.73
CA ARG A 766 -7.88 14.84 -40.80
C ARG A 766 -7.54 14.18 -42.13
N GLU A 767 -6.27 14.14 -42.49
CA GLU A 767 -5.80 13.51 -43.73
C GLU A 767 -6.10 12.01 -43.77
N SER A 768 -6.01 11.31 -42.63
CA SER A 768 -6.41 9.89 -42.54
C SER A 768 -7.90 9.70 -42.80
N ILE A 769 -8.74 10.54 -42.19
CA ILE A 769 -10.21 10.50 -42.39
C ILE A 769 -10.55 10.77 -43.87
N LYS A 770 -9.86 11.72 -44.51
CA LYS A 770 -10.03 12.01 -45.94
C LYS A 770 -9.67 10.81 -46.82
N ARG A 771 -8.56 10.13 -46.55
CA ARG A 771 -8.18 8.91 -47.28
C ARG A 771 -9.21 7.78 -47.15
N LEU A 772 -9.77 7.60 -45.95
CA LEU A 772 -10.85 6.63 -45.74
C LEU A 772 -12.10 6.99 -46.57
N ALA A 773 -12.41 8.29 -46.70
CA ALA A 773 -13.50 8.78 -47.53
C ALA A 773 -13.23 8.64 -49.04
N GLU A 774 -12.02 8.94 -49.49
CA GLU A 774 -11.59 8.75 -50.88
C GLU A 774 -11.67 7.27 -51.28
N TYR A 775 -11.11 6.37 -50.45
CA TYR A 775 -11.22 4.93 -50.65
C TYR A 775 -12.68 4.47 -50.72
N ALA A 776 -13.54 5.01 -49.85
CA ALA A 776 -14.96 4.71 -49.88
C ALA A 776 -15.65 5.19 -51.16
N SER A 777 -15.24 6.34 -51.70
CA SER A 777 -15.77 6.88 -52.96
C SER A 777 -15.36 6.04 -54.17
N GLU A 778 -14.15 5.49 -54.17
CA GLU A 778 -13.66 4.60 -55.23
C GLU A 778 -14.30 3.21 -55.18
N ASN A 779 -14.78 2.78 -54.00
CA ASN A 779 -15.24 1.41 -53.74
C ASN A 779 -16.71 1.33 -53.28
N LEU A 780 -17.57 2.23 -53.77
CA LEU A 780 -18.99 2.29 -53.40
C LEU A 780 -19.76 0.97 -53.68
N GLU A 781 -19.37 0.25 -54.73
CA GLU A 781 -20.01 -0.99 -55.19
C GLU A 781 -19.32 -2.25 -54.64
N ALA A 782 -18.37 -2.11 -53.72
CA ALA A 782 -17.70 -3.26 -53.12
C ALA A 782 -18.70 -4.15 -52.37
N MET A 783 -18.52 -5.48 -52.48
CA MET A 783 -19.36 -6.47 -51.81
C MET A 783 -19.48 -6.20 -50.29
N ASN A 784 -18.37 -5.77 -49.68
CA ASN A 784 -18.35 -5.27 -48.31
C ASN A 784 -18.21 -3.74 -48.34
N PRO A 785 -19.23 -2.99 -47.88
CA PRO A 785 -19.18 -1.54 -47.87
C PRO A 785 -17.93 -1.01 -47.14
N PRO A 786 -17.17 -0.07 -47.73
CA PRO A 786 -16.00 0.52 -47.10
C PRO A 786 -16.32 1.12 -45.72
N LEU A 787 -15.32 1.13 -44.83
CA LEU A 787 -15.47 1.57 -43.44
C LEU A 787 -16.14 2.96 -43.34
N PHE A 788 -15.63 3.94 -44.09
CA PHE A 788 -16.16 5.30 -44.02
C PHE A 788 -17.60 5.41 -44.55
N LEU A 789 -17.97 4.61 -45.56
CA LEU A 789 -19.34 4.56 -46.05
C LEU A 789 -20.29 3.98 -44.99
N ARG A 790 -19.87 2.95 -44.26
CA ARG A 790 -20.61 2.41 -43.11
C ARG A 790 -20.76 3.46 -42.01
N PHE A 791 -19.68 4.15 -41.68
CA PHE A 791 -19.67 5.25 -40.70
C PHE A 791 -20.67 6.35 -41.07
N LEU A 792 -20.62 6.89 -42.30
CA LEU A 792 -21.57 7.92 -42.75
C LEU A 792 -23.02 7.43 -42.67
N ASN A 793 -23.29 6.20 -43.10
CA ASN A 793 -24.64 5.61 -43.02
C ASN A 793 -25.17 5.54 -41.58
N LEU A 794 -24.33 5.17 -40.63
CA LEU A 794 -24.69 5.15 -39.21
C LEU A 794 -24.87 6.56 -38.65
N LEU A 795 -23.99 7.50 -39.01
CA LEU A 795 -24.10 8.89 -38.60
C LEU A 795 -25.42 9.53 -39.07
N MET A 796 -25.86 9.22 -40.30
CA MET A 796 -27.16 9.64 -40.81
C MET A 796 -28.33 8.97 -40.09
N ASN A 797 -28.25 7.66 -39.81
CA ASN A 797 -29.26 6.96 -39.02
C ASN A 797 -29.44 7.61 -37.64
N ASP A 798 -28.32 7.88 -36.98
CA ASP A 798 -28.30 8.51 -35.66
C ASP A 798 -28.88 9.92 -35.72
N ALA A 799 -28.53 10.71 -36.74
CA ALA A 799 -29.08 12.05 -36.93
C ALA A 799 -30.61 12.02 -37.02
N VAL A 800 -31.16 11.14 -37.86
CA VAL A 800 -32.61 10.89 -38.00
C VAL A 800 -33.24 10.57 -36.65
N PHE A 801 -32.75 9.51 -35.99
CA PHE A 801 -33.32 9.02 -34.74
C PHE A 801 -33.25 10.06 -33.61
N LEU A 802 -32.06 10.61 -33.36
CA LEU A 802 -31.81 11.48 -32.21
C LEU A 802 -32.65 12.75 -32.28
N LEU A 803 -32.73 13.35 -33.47
CA LEU A 803 -33.46 14.61 -33.62
C LEU A 803 -34.99 14.39 -33.62
N ASP A 804 -35.48 13.27 -34.15
CA ASP A 804 -36.90 12.91 -34.02
C ASP A 804 -37.31 12.67 -32.56
N GLU A 805 -36.50 11.94 -31.79
CA GLU A 805 -36.76 11.74 -30.36
C GLU A 805 -36.65 13.05 -29.57
N ALA A 806 -35.65 13.89 -29.86
CA ALA A 806 -35.55 15.23 -29.26
C ALA A 806 -36.81 16.06 -29.49
N ILE A 807 -37.33 16.08 -30.73
CA ILE A 807 -38.57 16.76 -31.11
C ILE A 807 -39.77 16.21 -30.32
N GLN A 808 -39.89 14.89 -30.22
CA GLN A 808 -40.97 14.24 -29.47
C GLN A 808 -40.92 14.58 -27.98
N TYR A 809 -39.74 14.52 -27.35
CA TYR A 809 -39.58 14.86 -25.94
C TYR A 809 -39.88 16.34 -25.67
N LEU A 810 -39.39 17.27 -26.50
CA LEU A 810 -39.71 18.69 -26.37
C LEU A 810 -41.21 18.97 -26.47
N SER A 811 -41.92 18.29 -27.38
CA SER A 811 -43.37 18.40 -27.49
C SER A 811 -44.08 17.91 -26.22
N LYS A 812 -43.68 16.75 -25.68
CA LYS A 812 -44.22 16.21 -24.41
C LYS A 812 -43.95 17.14 -23.22
N ILE A 813 -42.71 17.64 -23.10
CA ILE A 813 -42.31 18.62 -22.08
C ILE A 813 -43.18 19.85 -22.15
N LYS A 814 -43.38 20.40 -23.36
CA LYS A 814 -44.19 21.60 -23.56
C LYS A 814 -45.63 21.37 -23.11
N ILE A 815 -46.23 20.23 -23.44
CA ILE A 815 -47.60 19.89 -23.00
C ILE A 815 -47.65 19.86 -21.47
N LEU A 816 -46.74 19.15 -20.80
CA LEU A 816 -46.68 19.09 -19.34
C LEU A 816 -46.44 20.46 -18.69
N GLN A 817 -45.58 21.31 -19.28
CA GLN A 817 -45.36 22.67 -18.81
C GLN A 817 -46.63 23.52 -18.91
N LEU A 818 -47.40 23.39 -20.00
CA LEU A 818 -48.66 24.11 -20.19
C LEU A 818 -49.76 23.61 -19.22
N GLU A 819 -49.90 22.31 -19.02
CA GLU A 819 -50.82 21.73 -18.03
C GLU A 819 -50.51 22.27 -16.62
N ARG A 820 -49.22 22.29 -16.25
CA ARG A 820 -48.76 22.84 -14.98
C ARG A 820 -49.10 24.31 -14.83
N ASP A 821 -48.82 25.13 -15.86
CA ASP A 821 -49.05 26.57 -15.82
C ASP A 821 -50.53 26.97 -15.79
N ARG A 822 -51.39 26.14 -16.38
CA ARG A 822 -52.85 26.32 -16.34
C ARG A 822 -53.45 25.94 -14.99
N GLY A 823 -52.65 25.46 -14.04
CA GLY A 823 -53.11 24.99 -12.73
C GLY A 823 -53.85 23.65 -12.79
N GLU A 824 -53.77 22.91 -13.91
CA GLU A 824 -54.45 21.62 -14.06
C GLU A 824 -53.95 20.61 -13.02
N TRP A 825 -52.69 20.72 -12.61
CA TRP A 825 -52.05 19.86 -11.62
C TRP A 825 -52.49 20.11 -10.18
N ASP A 826 -52.99 21.31 -9.87
CA ASP A 826 -53.42 21.66 -8.50
C ASP A 826 -54.71 20.94 -8.11
N SER A 827 -55.47 20.47 -9.11
CA SER A 827 -56.69 19.67 -8.93
C SER A 827 -56.43 18.16 -8.81
N LEU A 828 -55.20 17.71 -9.04
CA LEU A 828 -54.84 16.29 -9.05
C LEU A 828 -54.59 15.76 -7.63
N ALA A 829 -54.83 14.46 -7.43
CA ALA A 829 -54.41 13.76 -6.22
C ALA A 829 -52.88 13.85 -6.05
N PRO A 830 -52.35 13.88 -4.81
CA PRO A 830 -50.93 14.03 -4.54
C PRO A 830 -50.03 13.04 -5.30
N ASP A 831 -50.45 11.77 -5.44
CA ASP A 831 -49.68 10.75 -6.14
C ASP A 831 -49.65 11.00 -7.66
N ALA A 832 -50.79 11.36 -8.26
CA ALA A 832 -50.87 11.71 -9.68
C ALA A 832 -50.07 12.97 -10.02
N ARG A 833 -50.03 13.96 -9.11
CA ARG A 833 -49.18 15.13 -9.24
C ARG A 833 -47.69 14.77 -9.20
N ARG A 834 -47.27 13.91 -8.26
CA ARG A 834 -45.88 13.41 -8.22
C ARG A 834 -45.50 12.65 -9.48
N GLU A 835 -46.41 11.85 -10.03
CA GLU A 835 -46.19 11.13 -11.29
C GLU A 835 -45.97 12.08 -12.48
N LYS A 836 -46.79 13.15 -12.59
CA LYS A 836 -46.62 14.20 -13.59
C LYS A 836 -45.31 14.98 -13.41
N GLU A 837 -44.93 15.31 -12.18
CA GLU A 837 -43.64 15.95 -11.86
C GLU A 837 -42.46 15.04 -12.23
N SER A 838 -42.51 13.76 -11.87
CA SER A 838 -41.51 12.75 -12.23
C SER A 838 -41.40 12.57 -13.74
N SER A 839 -42.53 12.58 -14.46
CA SER A 839 -42.57 12.46 -15.92
C SER A 839 -41.92 13.67 -16.60
N LEU A 840 -42.20 14.88 -16.10
CA LEU A 840 -41.58 16.10 -16.61
C LEU A 840 -40.07 16.09 -16.42
N GLN A 841 -39.59 15.65 -15.25
CA GLN A 841 -38.15 15.50 -15.00
C GLN A 841 -37.51 14.44 -15.91
N MET A 842 -38.14 13.27 -16.05
CA MET A 842 -37.67 12.19 -16.91
C MET A 842 -37.57 12.63 -18.37
N PHE A 843 -38.64 13.22 -18.93
CA PHE A 843 -38.61 13.71 -20.30
C PHE A 843 -37.63 14.86 -20.48
N GLY A 844 -37.47 15.72 -19.47
CA GLY A 844 -36.45 16.78 -19.47
C GLY A 844 -35.03 16.23 -19.63
N GLN A 845 -34.68 15.20 -18.86
CA GLN A 845 -33.36 14.55 -18.94
C GLN A 845 -33.15 13.86 -20.30
N LEU A 846 -34.14 13.11 -20.77
CA LEU A 846 -34.08 12.42 -22.07
C LEU A 846 -34.01 13.41 -23.23
N GLY A 847 -34.84 14.45 -23.23
CA GLY A 847 -34.82 15.51 -24.23
C GLY A 847 -33.49 16.23 -24.28
N ARG A 848 -32.90 16.54 -23.11
CA ARG A 848 -31.56 17.14 -23.01
C ARG A 848 -30.49 16.26 -23.63
N PHE A 849 -30.47 14.97 -23.28
CA PHE A 849 -29.51 14.02 -23.85
C PHE A 849 -29.60 13.97 -25.39
N HIS A 850 -30.82 13.80 -25.92
CA HIS A 850 -31.03 13.73 -27.37
C HIS A 850 -30.64 15.03 -28.07
N ASN A 851 -30.96 16.20 -27.49
CA ASN A 851 -30.55 17.49 -28.05
C ASN A 851 -29.03 17.66 -28.14
N ILE A 852 -28.28 17.28 -27.09
CA ILE A 852 -26.82 17.32 -27.10
C ILE A 852 -26.28 16.46 -28.24
N MET A 853 -26.74 15.20 -28.29
CA MET A 853 -26.31 14.25 -29.30
C MET A 853 -26.68 14.69 -30.73
N SER A 854 -27.86 15.28 -30.94
CA SER A 854 -28.27 15.85 -32.22
C SER A 854 -27.39 17.01 -32.66
N ASN A 855 -27.07 17.94 -31.75
CA ASN A 855 -26.16 19.05 -32.05
C ASN A 855 -24.78 18.53 -32.47
N ASP A 856 -24.22 17.58 -31.73
CA ASP A 856 -22.90 17.01 -32.01
C ASP A 856 -22.89 16.21 -33.34
N THR A 857 -23.97 15.49 -33.62
CA THR A 857 -24.14 14.72 -34.86
C THR A 857 -24.23 15.63 -36.09
N ILE A 858 -25.07 16.66 -36.05
CA ILE A 858 -25.22 17.62 -37.16
C ILE A 858 -23.95 18.46 -37.32
N GLY A 859 -23.33 18.88 -36.21
CA GLY A 859 -22.04 19.57 -36.23
C GLY A 859 -20.94 18.72 -36.87
N THR A 860 -20.95 17.40 -36.65
CA THR A 860 -20.04 16.45 -37.29
C THR A 860 -20.24 16.40 -38.81
N LEU A 861 -21.49 16.33 -39.27
CA LEU A 861 -21.80 16.41 -40.70
C LEU A 861 -21.35 17.75 -41.31
N ALA A 862 -21.51 18.86 -40.59
CA ALA A 862 -21.11 20.18 -41.06
C ALA A 862 -19.59 20.29 -41.33
N PHE A 863 -18.74 19.81 -40.43
CA PHE A 863 -17.30 19.87 -40.70
C PHE A 863 -16.84 18.79 -41.70
N LEU A 864 -17.43 17.59 -41.72
CA LEU A 864 -17.06 16.57 -42.70
C LEU A 864 -17.34 17.04 -44.13
N THR A 865 -18.49 17.68 -44.36
CA THR A 865 -18.89 18.18 -45.68
C THR A 865 -18.05 19.35 -46.18
N SER A 866 -17.29 20.03 -45.30
CA SER A 866 -16.43 21.15 -45.69
C SER A 866 -15.34 20.73 -46.68
N GLU A 867 -14.76 19.53 -46.50
CA GLU A 867 -13.69 19.00 -47.36
C GLU A 867 -14.06 17.70 -48.07
N ILE A 868 -14.96 16.88 -47.52
CA ILE A 868 -15.40 15.61 -48.13
C ILE A 868 -16.72 15.85 -48.85
N LYS A 869 -16.67 16.13 -50.16
CA LYS A 869 -17.88 16.45 -50.95
C LYS A 869 -18.37 15.29 -51.81
N CYS A 870 -17.44 14.56 -52.44
CA CYS A 870 -17.74 13.54 -53.45
C CYS A 870 -18.77 12.49 -53.01
N LEU A 871 -18.64 11.98 -51.79
CA LEU A 871 -19.55 10.98 -51.22
C LEU A 871 -20.96 11.54 -51.00
N PHE A 872 -21.06 12.77 -50.50
CA PHE A 872 -22.32 13.40 -50.11
C PHE A 872 -23.18 13.79 -51.32
N VAL A 873 -22.55 14.11 -52.45
CA VAL A 873 -23.23 14.45 -53.71
C VAL A 873 -23.49 13.23 -54.59
N HIS A 874 -22.97 12.05 -54.24
CA HIS A 874 -23.20 10.83 -54.99
C HIS A 874 -24.69 10.45 -54.92
N PRO A 875 -25.37 10.08 -56.03
CA PRO A 875 -26.82 9.83 -56.06
C PRO A 875 -27.31 8.85 -54.98
N PHE A 876 -26.49 7.87 -54.62
CA PHE A 876 -26.76 6.89 -53.57
C PHE A 876 -26.99 7.51 -52.17
N LEU A 877 -26.25 8.56 -51.81
CA LEU A 877 -26.36 9.22 -50.50
C LEU A 877 -27.10 10.56 -50.56
N ALA A 878 -27.00 11.27 -51.69
CA ALA A 878 -27.50 12.62 -51.84
C ALA A 878 -29.00 12.74 -51.51
N GLU A 879 -29.84 11.87 -52.09
CA GLU A 879 -31.30 11.92 -51.86
C GLU A 879 -31.66 11.75 -50.39
N ARG A 880 -30.92 10.87 -49.69
CA ARG A 880 -31.14 10.57 -48.28
C ARG A 880 -30.74 11.75 -47.39
N ILE A 881 -29.60 12.37 -47.66
CA ILE A 881 -29.11 13.53 -46.93
C ILE A 881 -30.02 14.74 -47.15
N ILE A 882 -30.41 15.00 -48.40
CA ILE A 882 -31.34 16.07 -48.75
C ILE A 882 -32.68 15.87 -48.02
N SER A 883 -33.23 14.65 -48.05
CA SER A 883 -34.49 14.34 -47.38
C SER A 883 -34.42 14.58 -45.88
N MET A 884 -33.34 14.10 -45.23
CA MET A 884 -33.09 14.30 -43.80
C MET A 884 -32.95 15.78 -43.44
N LEU A 885 -32.06 16.52 -44.11
CA LEU A 885 -31.82 17.93 -43.82
C LEU A 885 -33.05 18.81 -44.08
N ASN A 886 -33.79 18.56 -45.17
CA ASN A 886 -35.03 19.27 -45.49
C ASN A 886 -36.10 19.03 -44.43
N TYR A 887 -36.27 17.76 -44.01
CA TYR A 887 -37.23 17.37 -42.98
C TYR A 887 -36.96 18.12 -41.66
N PHE A 888 -35.70 18.17 -41.24
CA PHE A 888 -35.30 18.88 -40.02
C PHE A 888 -35.42 20.40 -40.14
N LEU A 889 -34.98 20.96 -41.25
CA LEU A 889 -35.10 22.39 -41.49
C LEU A 889 -36.57 22.81 -41.45
N GLN A 890 -37.47 22.05 -42.07
CA GLN A 890 -38.91 22.30 -42.03
C GLN A 890 -39.48 22.29 -40.60
N HIS A 891 -38.99 21.42 -39.72
CA HIS A 891 -39.41 21.40 -38.31
C HIS A 891 -38.86 22.59 -37.51
N LEU A 892 -37.63 23.02 -37.80
CA LEU A 892 -36.94 24.08 -37.06
C LEU A 892 -37.37 25.49 -37.49
N VAL A 893 -37.73 25.71 -38.77
CA VAL A 893 -38.11 27.04 -39.29
C VAL A 893 -39.57 27.14 -39.73
N GLY A 894 -40.27 26.00 -39.86
CA GLY A 894 -41.66 25.94 -40.30
C GLY A 894 -42.69 26.08 -39.17
N PRO A 895 -43.99 25.91 -39.48
CA PRO A 895 -45.08 26.08 -38.50
C PRO A 895 -45.01 25.10 -37.32
N LYS A 896 -44.33 23.95 -37.51
CA LYS A 896 -44.13 22.93 -36.48
C LYS A 896 -43.16 23.38 -35.37
N MET A 897 -42.32 24.38 -35.60
CA MET A 897 -41.42 24.95 -34.59
C MET A 897 -42.20 25.50 -33.38
N GLY A 898 -43.43 25.97 -33.61
CA GLY A 898 -44.33 26.39 -32.54
C GLY A 898 -44.53 25.30 -31.48
N ALA A 899 -44.60 24.02 -31.87
CA ALA A 899 -44.76 22.89 -30.95
C ALA A 899 -43.51 22.58 -30.12
N LEU A 900 -42.33 23.05 -30.54
CA LEU A 900 -41.04 22.80 -29.89
C LEU A 900 -40.62 23.93 -28.93
N LYS A 901 -41.37 25.03 -28.92
CA LYS A 901 -41.10 26.19 -28.07
C LYS A 901 -41.45 25.92 -26.60
N VAL A 902 -40.48 25.38 -25.87
CA VAL A 902 -40.47 25.27 -24.40
C VAL A 902 -40.07 26.61 -23.74
N LYS A 903 -40.28 26.74 -22.43
CA LYS A 903 -40.00 28.00 -21.70
C LYS A 903 -38.53 28.42 -21.74
N ASP A 904 -37.65 27.48 -21.48
CA ASP A 904 -36.20 27.68 -21.44
C ASP A 904 -35.52 26.64 -22.33
N PHE A 905 -34.94 27.10 -23.43
CA PHE A 905 -34.18 26.25 -24.33
C PHE A 905 -32.86 25.76 -23.74
N SER A 906 -32.26 26.55 -22.83
CA SER A 906 -30.97 26.22 -22.22
C SER A 906 -31.09 25.07 -21.22
N GLU A 907 -32.22 24.96 -20.52
CA GLU A 907 -32.52 23.87 -19.59
C GLU A 907 -32.39 22.49 -20.27
N PHE A 908 -32.77 22.41 -21.55
CA PHE A 908 -32.77 21.16 -22.32
C PHE A 908 -31.67 21.10 -23.39
N ASP A 909 -30.67 21.99 -23.35
CA ASP A 909 -29.60 22.10 -24.36
C ASP A 909 -30.12 22.17 -25.82
N PHE A 910 -31.34 22.69 -26.02
CA PHE A 910 -31.95 22.82 -27.33
C PHE A 910 -31.46 24.10 -28.01
N LYS A 911 -30.65 23.99 -29.07
CA LYS A 911 -30.04 25.13 -29.76
C LYS A 911 -30.52 25.23 -31.21
N PRO A 912 -31.80 25.57 -31.45
CA PRO A 912 -32.39 25.54 -32.79
C PRO A 912 -31.69 26.47 -33.78
N GLN A 913 -31.19 27.62 -33.32
CA GLN A 913 -30.42 28.55 -34.16
C GLN A 913 -29.10 27.93 -34.65
N GLN A 914 -28.38 27.24 -33.75
CA GLN A 914 -27.14 26.55 -34.10
C GLN A 914 -27.41 25.41 -35.07
N LEU A 915 -28.43 24.58 -34.80
CA LEU A 915 -28.84 23.49 -35.70
C LEU A 915 -29.18 24.00 -37.10
N VAL A 916 -29.96 25.09 -37.20
CA VAL A 916 -30.26 25.71 -38.51
C VAL A 916 -28.99 26.22 -39.18
N SER A 917 -28.10 26.88 -38.44
CA SER A 917 -26.81 27.35 -38.96
C SER A 917 -25.96 26.20 -39.50
N ASP A 918 -25.85 25.09 -38.77
CA ASP A 918 -25.06 23.93 -39.17
C ASP A 918 -25.68 23.24 -40.39
N ILE A 919 -27.02 23.09 -40.42
CA ILE A 919 -27.74 22.57 -41.59
C ILE A 919 -27.50 23.46 -42.82
N CYS A 920 -27.63 24.79 -42.69
CA CYS A 920 -27.34 25.73 -43.78
C CYS A 920 -25.88 25.65 -44.22
N THR A 921 -24.93 25.47 -43.29
CA THR A 921 -23.51 25.29 -43.59
C THR A 921 -23.28 24.03 -44.41
N ILE A 922 -23.97 22.93 -44.10
CA ILE A 922 -23.91 21.69 -44.89
C ILE A 922 -24.38 21.95 -46.33
N TYR A 923 -25.50 22.64 -46.54
CA TYR A 923 -25.94 23.01 -47.89
C TYR A 923 -24.90 23.86 -48.62
N LEU A 924 -24.37 24.91 -47.98
CA LEU A 924 -23.34 25.78 -48.56
C LEU A 924 -22.06 25.02 -48.93
N ASN A 925 -21.68 24.02 -48.13
CA ASN A 925 -20.51 23.20 -48.41
C ASN A 925 -20.69 22.32 -49.66
N LEU A 926 -21.89 21.75 -49.83
CA LEU A 926 -22.21 20.79 -50.88
C LEU A 926 -22.56 21.44 -52.24
N GLY A 927 -22.96 22.71 -52.24
CA GLY A 927 -23.29 23.48 -53.45
C GLY A 927 -24.77 23.41 -53.79
#